data_AF-A0A6F9D7C7-F1
#
_entry.id   AF-A0A6F9D7C7-F1
#
_cell.length_a   1.000
_cell.length_b   1.000
_cell.length_c   1.000
_cell.angle_alpha   90.00
_cell.angle_beta   90.00
_cell.angle_gamma   90.00
#
_symmetry.space_group_name_H-M   'P 1'
#
loop_
_entity.id
_entity.type
_entity.pdbx_description
1 polymer ?
#
loop_
_entity_poly.entity_id
_entity_poly.type
_entity_poly.pdbx_seq_one_letter_code
_entity_poly.pdbx_strand_id
1 'polypeptide(L)'
;MSSETIWKPKKFNYELLMQTRKPLSPLKSTDFHPLKPITVTDSIGVKVSHVASKNEKSVQKTSKNNEIKEDFVDPLTAMSIDPLSAIVMETKNEPKKVEKTEEDSVSLEYDDEYEPWSSRKLAILQKYTTNDRLSVTMTSMSKGESRQGMGRQNQSSSISDKLKDRLGQLDDFEEGGMIEMQNLSQQEFIEKMHQLNETLIQSWNSNQKVKALKIAIQCSKLLGDLSVIQFYPSKFVLVTDLLDTFGGLVFDRILSLCNGMTADSIVPEEVPDTAREICVNWLLKIASIRELLPRIFVEASIIHCNDFLQIGETKSVLNRLTNMTCGIGDPLIAVYVRAYLCRMGVRYAPKFKGHLKTNFYDFLVTYKQIHTHPVQNKMAAQKLDMAVYLDHYIPAVEWILSSLAHKAREATMSEVLEKCRKGGNSLMLLNCCISAFNADYVSSRALALCDLINQQKDDIFPKDRVFQTLAKKVIKSDPPEDDRLPLLNDVWKLLMKIHHPKRYIACAEAWSEFAAKNFTKKEVSTILGDIIKHMLPDRAFEQHYSQLTSVVSNVLQNMKNFSDIFSMDKFLPFLDMFHNETKKVEVCKLVASAFNSIPDSTTSDPIVINGLMYICKVMHDSINALSLDDDKKAASDLISGFILKVTFGKDFEQQLSFFVECRASFYGLDSVLATLVHAVNRLSSQVNKIVKGNHTRKTSAFVRACTAYTFITIPSLQDKQLRLLLYMESGQVALTSQCITQSDAIYKSSISLIMDILTVPDKKGGMSHQNLVGFLSTFLSSLLLVPDNPDQGVLYLLRGFLNVISNTEVNLSMYTQCTIYLKILSMLTAYSQNQYIYHITKVDSNDNLYNSDPKFLEEINTLSCTILDQVLGYLSSPRLSPDKQEQKNQSICATNLFEVIIAHSDLKDDKMQRLAAVVWELANRNGFVETKGMVRILDDLKNKGGEYLRLANSLPLQSRA
;
A
#
# COMPACT_ATOMS: atom_id res chain seq x y z
N MET A 1 -14.57 20.10 -61.26
CA MET A 1 -13.18 20.55 -61.05
C MET A 1 -12.32 19.31 -61.16
N SER A 2 -12.14 18.77 -62.37
CA SER A 2 -12.03 17.30 -62.51
C SER A 2 -11.47 16.89 -63.88
N SER A 3 -10.32 17.44 -64.27
CA SER A 3 -9.64 17.08 -65.54
C SER A 3 -8.17 17.53 -65.68
N GLU A 4 -7.65 18.44 -64.84
CA GLU A 4 -6.34 19.10 -65.11
C GLU A 4 -5.43 19.34 -63.88
N THR A 5 -5.80 18.81 -62.71
CA THR A 5 -5.10 18.96 -61.42
C THR A 5 -3.90 18.01 -61.29
N ILE A 6 -2.89 18.20 -62.14
CA ILE A 6 -1.62 17.45 -62.07
C ILE A 6 -0.86 17.84 -60.79
N TRP A 7 -0.74 16.93 -59.82
CA TRP A 7 0.12 17.13 -58.65
C TRP A 7 1.59 17.21 -59.09
N LYS A 8 2.31 18.23 -58.61
CA LYS A 8 3.76 18.35 -58.82
C LYS A 8 4.49 18.38 -57.48
N PRO A 9 5.23 17.32 -57.11
CA PRO A 9 5.98 17.31 -55.86
C PRO A 9 7.19 18.25 -55.95
N LYS A 10 7.43 18.98 -54.87
CA LYS A 10 8.59 19.85 -54.70
C LYS A 10 9.86 19.02 -54.54
N LYS A 11 10.88 19.26 -55.36
CA LYS A 11 12.21 18.66 -55.13
C LYS A 11 12.93 19.36 -53.98
N PHE A 12 13.42 18.57 -53.05
CA PHE A 12 14.22 18.99 -51.91
C PHE A 12 15.66 18.51 -52.05
N ASN A 13 16.62 19.39 -51.77
CA ASN A 13 17.99 18.97 -51.47
C ASN A 13 18.11 18.86 -49.94
N TYR A 14 18.06 17.64 -49.41
CA TYR A 14 18.11 17.41 -47.97
C TYR A 14 19.50 17.66 -47.37
N GLU A 15 20.59 17.48 -48.12
CA GLU A 15 21.95 17.82 -47.66
C GLU A 15 22.08 19.32 -47.37
N LEU A 16 21.64 20.16 -48.31
CA LEU A 16 21.64 21.62 -48.17
C LEU A 16 20.71 22.07 -47.02
N LEU A 17 19.59 21.40 -46.81
CA LEU A 17 18.70 21.63 -45.66
C LEU A 17 19.32 21.17 -44.33
N MET A 18 20.15 20.13 -44.33
CA MET A 18 20.87 19.66 -43.16
C MET A 18 22.01 20.62 -42.77
N GLN A 19 22.67 21.23 -43.75
CA GLN A 19 23.70 22.27 -43.57
C GLN A 19 23.12 23.63 -43.14
N THR A 20 21.93 24.01 -43.65
CA THR A 20 21.29 25.31 -43.33
C THR A 20 20.42 25.28 -42.08
N ARG A 21 20.01 24.11 -41.60
CA ARG A 21 19.55 23.97 -40.21
C ARG A 21 20.70 24.32 -39.28
N LYS A 22 20.49 25.28 -38.37
CA LYS A 22 21.27 25.35 -37.13
C LYS A 22 21.24 23.95 -36.52
N PRO A 23 22.38 23.40 -36.05
CA PRO A 23 22.34 22.12 -35.34
C PRO A 23 21.35 22.27 -34.19
N LEU A 24 20.35 21.39 -34.12
CA LEU A 24 19.57 21.26 -32.89
C LEU A 24 20.61 21.00 -31.80
N SER A 25 20.59 21.80 -30.73
CA SER A 25 21.42 21.51 -29.57
C SER A 25 21.19 20.05 -29.21
N PRO A 26 22.24 19.21 -29.10
CA PRO A 26 22.07 17.79 -28.82
C PRO A 26 21.18 17.69 -27.59
N LEU A 27 20.06 16.97 -27.71
CA LEU A 27 19.02 16.89 -26.69
C LEU A 27 19.71 16.60 -25.36
N LYS A 28 19.80 17.63 -24.50
CA LYS A 28 20.45 17.48 -23.22
C LYS A 28 19.68 16.38 -22.52
N SER A 29 20.37 15.28 -22.22
CA SER A 29 19.86 14.24 -21.32
C SER A 29 19.41 14.96 -20.07
N THR A 30 18.10 15.15 -19.90
CA THR A 30 17.55 15.70 -18.66
C THR A 30 17.97 14.76 -17.56
N ASP A 31 18.68 15.27 -16.55
CA ASP A 31 19.33 14.40 -15.57
C ASP A 31 18.32 13.51 -14.82
N PHE A 32 17.07 13.99 -14.74
CA PHE A 32 15.87 13.18 -14.52
C PHE A 32 15.49 12.39 -15.78
N HIS A 33 16.01 11.17 -15.87
CA HIS A 33 15.36 10.05 -16.54
C HIS A 33 14.69 9.19 -15.43
N PRO A 34 13.41 8.81 -15.53
CA PRO A 34 12.63 8.24 -14.41
C PRO A 34 13.04 6.82 -13.97
N LEU A 35 14.20 6.33 -14.42
CA LEU A 35 14.75 4.99 -14.14
C LEU A 35 16.30 5.02 -14.00
N LYS A 36 16.88 6.13 -13.50
CA LYS A 36 18.27 6.16 -13.03
C LYS A 36 18.32 5.87 -11.53
N PRO A 37 19.12 4.91 -11.04
CA PRO A 37 19.30 4.69 -9.61
C PRO A 37 20.05 5.86 -8.96
N ILE A 38 19.71 6.18 -7.70
CA ILE A 38 20.34 7.25 -6.94
C ILE A 38 21.67 6.74 -6.36
N THR A 39 22.79 7.08 -7.00
CA THR A 39 24.13 6.88 -6.43
C THR A 39 24.67 8.18 -5.85
N VAL A 40 24.88 8.21 -4.54
CA VAL A 40 25.55 9.31 -3.83
C VAL A 40 27.07 9.13 -3.93
N THR A 41 27.78 10.18 -4.35
CA THR A 41 29.24 10.25 -4.28
C THR A 41 29.70 11.66 -3.91
N ASP A 42 30.24 11.84 -2.71
CA ASP A 42 30.98 13.03 -2.33
C ASP A 42 32.31 13.14 -3.09
N SER A 43 32.71 14.36 -3.48
CA SER A 43 34.04 14.89 -3.15
C SER A 43 34.26 16.33 -3.66
N ILE A 44 34.36 17.28 -2.71
CA ILE A 44 35.46 18.26 -2.53
C ILE A 44 36.29 18.63 -3.79
N GLY A 45 36.46 19.93 -4.10
CA GLY A 45 37.68 20.35 -4.82
C GLY A 45 37.81 21.75 -5.46
N VAL A 46 38.12 22.77 -4.65
CA VAL A 46 39.10 23.86 -4.97
C VAL A 46 38.96 24.66 -6.28
N LYS A 47 38.64 25.97 -6.17
CA LYS A 47 39.59 27.05 -6.48
C LYS A 47 39.20 28.38 -5.81
N VAL A 48 40.21 29.13 -5.35
CA VAL A 48 40.06 30.37 -4.57
C VAL A 48 40.86 31.50 -5.22
N SER A 49 40.27 32.68 -5.34
CA SER A 49 40.99 33.97 -5.49
C SER A 49 40.07 35.12 -5.06
N HIS A 50 40.50 35.90 -4.06
CA HIS A 50 39.75 36.99 -3.42
C HIS A 50 40.15 38.38 -3.96
N VAL A 51 39.66 39.45 -3.29
CA VAL A 51 40.04 40.88 -3.38
C VAL A 51 39.34 41.64 -4.52
N ALA A 52 38.64 42.78 -4.30
CA ALA A 52 38.08 43.47 -3.12
C ALA A 52 36.99 44.46 -3.64
N SER A 53 36.06 45.05 -2.87
CA SER A 53 36.30 45.96 -1.74
C SER A 53 35.07 46.29 -0.86
N LYS A 54 35.35 46.44 0.45
CA LYS A 54 34.76 47.32 1.50
C LYS A 54 33.39 48.01 1.20
N ASN A 55 32.43 47.96 2.13
CA ASN A 55 32.46 48.84 3.32
C ASN A 55 31.67 48.34 4.56
N GLU A 56 31.85 49.05 5.67
CA GLU A 56 31.15 48.95 6.96
C GLU A 56 29.79 49.73 6.97
N LYS A 57 28.86 49.73 7.95
CA LYS A 57 28.64 49.19 9.33
C LYS A 57 27.09 49.25 9.58
N SER A 58 26.41 48.82 10.67
CA SER A 58 26.73 48.22 11.99
C SER A 58 25.48 47.53 12.61
N VAL A 59 25.69 46.70 13.64
CA VAL A 59 24.76 46.16 14.67
C VAL A 59 23.55 47.04 15.06
N GLN A 60 22.33 46.44 15.20
CA GLN A 60 21.40 46.61 16.34
C GLN A 60 20.26 45.56 16.39
N LYS A 61 19.31 45.68 17.35
CA LYS A 61 18.40 44.62 17.85
C LYS A 61 16.89 44.87 17.59
N THR A 62 16.06 43.95 18.11
CA THR A 62 14.66 44.07 18.62
C THR A 62 13.43 44.04 17.68
N SER A 63 12.70 42.91 17.75
CA SER A 63 11.32 42.77 18.28
C SER A 63 10.05 43.23 17.52
N LYS A 64 9.14 42.23 17.32
CA LYS A 64 7.65 42.24 17.46
C LYS A 64 6.72 42.88 16.39
N ASN A 65 5.96 41.98 15.75
CA ASN A 65 4.48 41.91 15.60
C ASN A 65 3.67 42.80 14.61
N ASN A 66 2.75 42.09 13.90
CA ASN A 66 1.47 42.50 13.29
C ASN A 66 1.54 43.46 12.06
N GLU A 67 0.66 43.43 11.05
CA GLU A 67 -0.72 42.89 10.89
C GLU A 67 -0.93 42.05 9.59
N ILE A 68 -2.18 41.65 9.29
CA ILE A 68 -2.62 40.73 8.22
C ILE A 68 -3.23 41.47 7.02
N LYS A 69 -3.07 40.96 5.78
CA LYS A 69 -4.09 41.16 4.72
C LYS A 69 -4.07 40.13 3.57
N GLU A 70 -5.19 39.39 3.50
CA GLU A 70 -5.90 38.72 2.38
C GLU A 70 -5.19 38.40 1.04
N ASP A 71 -5.29 37.12 0.64
CA ASP A 71 -4.99 36.62 -0.71
C ASP A 71 -6.08 36.92 -1.75
N PHE A 72 -5.68 37.01 -3.02
CA PHE A 72 -6.57 37.12 -4.18
C PHE A 72 -6.70 35.76 -4.90
N VAL A 73 -7.93 35.32 -5.21
CA VAL A 73 -8.22 34.03 -5.84
C VAL A 73 -8.90 34.21 -7.21
N ASP A 74 -8.50 33.41 -8.19
CA ASP A 74 -8.96 33.49 -9.59
C ASP A 74 -10.44 33.04 -9.75
N PRO A 75 -11.32 33.88 -10.35
CA PRO A 75 -12.75 33.59 -10.45
C PRO A 75 -13.16 32.54 -11.50
N LEU A 76 -12.24 31.99 -12.31
CA LEU A 76 -12.60 31.09 -13.42
C LEU A 76 -12.74 29.59 -13.04
N THR A 77 -12.36 29.18 -11.83
CA THR A 77 -12.38 27.75 -11.42
C THR A 77 -13.72 27.28 -10.82
N ALA A 78 -14.71 28.16 -10.67
CA ALA A 78 -15.85 27.97 -9.76
C ALA A 78 -17.11 27.28 -10.34
N MET A 79 -17.11 26.83 -11.60
CA MET A 79 -18.31 26.25 -12.23
C MET A 79 -18.05 24.96 -13.03
N SER A 80 -18.06 23.80 -12.37
CA SER A 80 -18.53 22.49 -12.90
C SER A 80 -18.37 21.37 -11.85
N ILE A 81 -19.33 21.23 -10.92
CA ILE A 81 -19.52 20.01 -10.12
C ILE A 81 -21.01 19.64 -10.15
N ASP A 82 -21.30 18.35 -10.34
CA ASP A 82 -22.64 17.81 -10.63
C ASP A 82 -23.52 17.68 -9.36
N PRO A 83 -24.83 18.01 -9.40
CA PRO A 83 -25.67 18.06 -8.19
C PRO A 83 -25.78 16.76 -7.41
N LEU A 84 -25.55 15.60 -8.03
CA LEU A 84 -25.60 14.31 -7.34
C LEU A 84 -24.44 14.12 -6.34
N SER A 85 -23.30 14.78 -6.56
CA SER A 85 -22.17 14.74 -5.63
C SER A 85 -22.44 15.48 -4.31
N ALA A 86 -23.33 16.49 -4.30
CA ALA A 86 -23.70 17.22 -3.09
C ALA A 86 -24.47 16.33 -2.09
N ILE A 87 -25.40 15.51 -2.58
CA ILE A 87 -26.28 14.67 -1.75
C ILE A 87 -25.48 13.58 -1.00
N VAL A 88 -24.42 13.04 -1.62
CA VAL A 88 -23.49 12.10 -0.96
C VAL A 88 -22.70 12.77 0.17
N MET A 89 -22.49 14.09 0.10
CA MET A 89 -21.76 14.85 1.13
C MET A 89 -22.62 15.21 2.35
N GLU A 90 -23.95 15.29 2.21
CA GLU A 90 -24.86 15.61 3.33
C GLU A 90 -25.07 14.43 4.31
N THR A 91 -24.84 13.18 3.89
CA THR A 91 -25.01 11.99 4.74
C THR A 91 -23.85 11.71 5.72
N LYS A 92 -22.92 12.67 5.89
CA LYS A 92 -21.78 12.59 6.83
C LYS A 92 -21.62 13.83 7.73
N ASN A 93 -22.73 14.46 8.15
CA ASN A 93 -22.73 15.51 9.17
C ASN A 93 -23.30 15.02 10.51
N GLU A 94 -22.46 14.36 11.31
CA GLU A 94 -22.67 14.29 12.76
C GLU A 94 -22.49 15.69 13.39
N PRO A 95 -23.15 16.00 14.54
CA PRO A 95 -23.21 17.35 15.06
C PRO A 95 -21.85 17.92 15.48
N LYS A 96 -21.64 19.20 15.16
CA LYS A 96 -20.41 19.95 15.43
C LYS A 96 -20.00 19.87 16.90
N LYS A 97 -18.78 19.40 17.16
CA LYS A 97 -18.10 19.66 18.44
C LYS A 97 -17.96 21.18 18.61
N VAL A 98 -18.33 21.67 19.78
CA VAL A 98 -17.90 22.98 20.26
C VAL A 98 -16.38 22.93 20.45
N GLU A 99 -15.68 23.97 20.03
CA GLU A 99 -14.25 24.12 20.28
C GLU A 99 -14.01 24.16 21.80
N LYS A 100 -13.40 23.10 22.32
CA LYS A 100 -12.67 23.16 23.58
C LYS A 100 -11.22 23.43 23.25
N THR A 101 -10.62 24.37 23.96
CA THR A 101 -9.17 24.56 24.07
C THR A 101 -8.47 23.24 24.39
N GLU A 102 -7.26 23.09 23.86
CA GLU A 102 -6.36 22.01 24.26
C GLU A 102 -5.83 22.30 25.67
N GLU A 103 -6.48 21.73 26.68
CA GLU A 103 -6.05 21.79 28.08
C GLU A 103 -5.34 20.48 28.48
N ASP A 104 -4.03 20.61 28.75
CA ASP A 104 -3.13 19.71 29.50
C ASP A 104 -3.41 18.19 29.47
N SER A 105 -3.07 17.55 28.35
CA SER A 105 -2.70 16.12 28.38
C SER A 105 -1.19 15.99 28.62
N VAL A 106 -0.78 15.72 29.87
CA VAL A 106 0.63 15.61 30.28
C VAL A 106 1.38 14.57 29.44
N SER A 107 2.24 15.05 28.54
CA SER A 107 3.05 14.22 27.64
C SER A 107 4.34 13.78 28.34
N LEU A 108 4.27 12.67 29.08
CA LEU A 108 5.46 11.98 29.55
C LEU A 108 6.34 11.56 28.36
N GLU A 109 7.63 11.90 28.39
CA GLU A 109 8.63 11.40 27.44
C GLU A 109 8.79 9.87 27.61
N TYR A 110 8.15 9.12 26.72
CA TYR A 110 8.39 7.68 26.57
C TYR A 110 9.53 7.46 25.58
N ASP A 111 10.56 6.70 25.95
CA ASP A 111 11.52 6.16 24.97
C ASP A 111 10.79 5.14 24.07
N ASP A 112 11.21 4.99 22.81
CA ASP A 112 10.61 4.07 21.82
C ASP A 112 10.58 2.59 22.27
N GLU A 113 11.35 2.21 23.30
CA GLU A 113 11.31 0.86 23.90
C GLU A 113 10.09 0.62 24.82
N TYR A 114 9.46 1.65 25.37
CA TYR A 114 8.39 1.47 26.38
C TYR A 114 7.00 1.42 25.74
N GLU A 115 6.48 0.22 25.58
CA GLU A 115 5.13 -0.01 25.08
C GLU A 115 4.06 0.67 25.98
N PRO A 116 3.29 1.65 25.46
CA PRO A 116 2.35 2.40 26.27
C PRO A 116 1.12 1.56 26.64
N TRP A 117 0.50 1.90 27.78
CA TRP A 117 -0.69 1.20 28.30
C TRP A 117 -1.86 1.14 27.30
N SER A 118 -1.98 2.14 26.43
CA SER A 118 -2.98 2.22 25.35
C SER A 118 -2.92 1.03 24.38
N SER A 119 -1.71 0.65 23.93
CA SER A 119 -1.50 -0.49 23.04
C SER A 119 -1.91 -1.81 23.70
N ARG A 120 -1.48 -2.02 24.96
CA ARG A 120 -1.83 -3.21 25.75
C ARG A 120 -3.32 -3.30 26.05
N LYS A 121 -3.98 -2.16 26.33
CA LYS A 121 -5.43 -2.05 26.51
C LYS A 121 -6.19 -2.63 25.30
N LEU A 122 -5.80 -2.28 24.08
CA LEU A 122 -6.44 -2.82 22.86
C LEU A 122 -6.24 -4.34 22.74
N ALA A 123 -5.02 -4.83 22.98
CA ALA A 123 -4.72 -6.26 22.94
C ALA A 123 -5.50 -7.07 24.02
N ILE A 124 -5.69 -6.51 25.22
CA ILE A 124 -6.50 -7.11 26.29
C ILE A 124 -7.97 -7.21 25.86
N LEU A 125 -8.55 -6.09 25.40
CA LEU A 125 -9.97 -6.03 25.01
C LEU A 125 -10.30 -6.94 23.82
N GLN A 126 -9.35 -7.17 22.91
CA GLN A 126 -9.50 -8.12 21.80
C GLN A 126 -9.34 -9.58 22.22
N LYS A 127 -8.51 -9.89 23.23
CA LYS A 127 -8.19 -11.27 23.65
C LYS A 127 -9.19 -11.84 24.67
N TYR A 128 -9.65 -11.04 25.64
CA TYR A 128 -10.45 -11.52 26.76
C TYR A 128 -11.93 -11.16 26.56
N THR A 129 -12.60 -11.97 25.74
CA THR A 129 -13.99 -11.83 25.29
C THR A 129 -14.84 -13.02 25.74
N THR A 130 -16.16 -12.83 25.88
CA THR A 130 -17.07 -13.83 26.46
C THR A 130 -18.48 -13.80 25.88
N ASN A 131 -19.04 -14.98 25.62
CA ASN A 131 -20.43 -15.15 25.17
C ASN A 131 -21.43 -15.36 26.34
N ASP A 132 -20.95 -15.54 27.57
CA ASP A 132 -21.80 -15.75 28.75
C ASP A 132 -22.44 -14.45 29.25
N ARG A 133 -23.67 -14.54 29.79
CA ARG A 133 -24.41 -13.38 30.31
C ARG A 133 -23.91 -12.96 31.70
N LEU A 134 -23.45 -11.72 31.79
CA LEU A 134 -22.95 -11.09 33.01
C LEU A 134 -24.13 -10.73 33.94
N SER A 135 -24.23 -11.38 35.10
CA SER A 135 -25.21 -11.03 36.14
C SER A 135 -24.52 -10.66 37.45
N VAL A 136 -24.76 -9.43 37.92
CA VAL A 136 -24.15 -8.85 39.12
C VAL A 136 -25.24 -8.37 40.07
N THR A 137 -25.31 -8.97 41.26
CA THR A 137 -26.27 -8.60 42.30
C THR A 137 -25.63 -7.65 43.31
N MET A 138 -26.09 -6.40 43.35
CA MET A 138 -25.64 -5.39 44.33
C MET A 138 -26.57 -5.35 45.53
N THR A 139 -26.13 -5.84 46.70
CA THR A 139 -26.87 -5.71 47.97
C THR A 139 -26.63 -4.35 48.62
N SER A 140 -27.71 -3.74 49.14
CA SER A 140 -27.68 -2.38 49.69
C SER A 140 -27.14 -2.29 51.14
N MET A 141 -26.73 -1.09 51.53
CA MET A 141 -26.03 -0.76 52.79
C MET A 141 -26.93 0.02 53.76
N SER A 142 -28.07 -0.54 54.13
CA SER A 142 -29.04 0.08 55.06
C SER A 142 -28.95 -0.50 56.47
N LYS A 143 -28.97 0.37 57.50
CA LYS A 143 -28.98 -0.04 58.91
C LYS A 143 -30.38 -0.51 59.33
N GLY A 144 -30.47 -1.64 60.03
CA GLY A 144 -31.69 -2.06 60.73
C GLY A 144 -31.66 -3.53 61.10
N GLU A 145 -31.31 -3.86 62.35
CA GLU A 145 -31.41 -5.24 62.83
C GLU A 145 -32.87 -5.61 63.16
N SER A 146 -33.38 -6.69 62.57
CA SER A 146 -34.56 -7.40 63.05
C SER A 146 -34.50 -8.86 62.60
N ARG A 147 -34.44 -9.80 63.56
CA ARG A 147 -34.48 -11.24 63.30
C ARG A 147 -35.91 -11.75 63.29
N GLN A 148 -36.26 -12.58 62.30
CA GLN A 148 -37.16 -13.78 62.32
C GLN A 148 -38.02 -13.88 61.04
N GLY A 149 -38.56 -15.09 60.77
CA GLY A 149 -39.64 -15.32 59.81
C GLY A 149 -39.27 -16.24 58.65
N MET A 150 -39.71 -17.50 58.70
CA MET A 150 -39.44 -18.52 57.66
C MET A 150 -40.69 -18.84 56.82
N GLY A 151 -40.63 -18.54 55.53
CA GLY A 151 -41.22 -19.38 54.47
C GLY A 151 -42.61 -19.06 53.89
N ARG A 152 -42.95 -19.87 52.86
CA ARG A 152 -44.20 -19.99 52.06
C ARG A 152 -44.40 -19.07 50.84
N GLN A 153 -45.37 -19.49 50.01
CA GLN A 153 -45.45 -19.26 48.55
C GLN A 153 -46.75 -18.54 48.12
N ASN A 154 -46.75 -18.11 46.85
CA ASN A 154 -47.88 -17.89 45.95
C ASN A 154 -48.84 -16.69 46.13
N GLN A 155 -48.90 -15.90 45.05
CA GLN A 155 -50.08 -15.31 44.40
C GLN A 155 -51.16 -14.61 45.26
N SER A 156 -51.19 -13.29 45.19
CA SER A 156 -52.44 -12.56 44.86
C SER A 156 -52.13 -11.17 44.29
N SER A 157 -52.92 -10.72 43.31
CA SER A 157 -52.79 -9.40 42.68
C SER A 157 -53.91 -8.48 43.14
N SER A 158 -53.60 -7.33 43.75
CA SER A 158 -54.48 -6.15 43.72
C SER A 158 -53.84 -4.87 44.28
N ILE A 159 -54.02 -3.77 43.54
CA ILE A 159 -54.18 -2.36 43.97
C ILE A 159 -53.02 -1.68 44.74
N SER A 160 -52.27 -2.36 45.60
CA SER A 160 -51.16 -1.80 46.38
C SER A 160 -50.08 -1.15 45.49
N ASP A 161 -49.78 -1.77 44.34
CA ASP A 161 -48.72 -1.34 43.43
C ASP A 161 -48.93 0.08 42.90
N LYS A 162 -50.18 0.52 42.66
CA LYS A 162 -50.47 1.88 42.16
C LYS A 162 -50.35 2.97 43.21
N LEU A 163 -50.38 2.62 44.50
CA LEU A 163 -49.99 3.52 45.59
C LEU A 163 -48.47 3.47 45.80
N LYS A 164 -47.85 2.30 45.60
CA LYS A 164 -46.40 2.13 45.63
C LYS A 164 -45.70 2.93 44.53
N ASP A 165 -46.20 2.93 43.29
CA ASP A 165 -45.75 3.79 42.18
C ASP A 165 -45.75 5.27 42.59
N ARG A 166 -46.81 5.73 43.26
CA ARG A 166 -47.00 7.14 43.62
C ARG A 166 -46.21 7.60 44.86
N LEU A 167 -45.73 6.68 45.69
CA LEU A 167 -44.71 7.00 46.70
C LEU A 167 -43.29 6.81 46.14
N GLY A 168 -43.05 5.82 45.28
CA GLY A 168 -41.78 5.63 44.59
C GLY A 168 -41.37 6.85 43.77
N GLN A 169 -42.32 7.45 43.04
CA GLN A 169 -42.13 8.71 42.31
C GLN A 169 -41.81 9.94 43.19
N LEU A 170 -41.83 9.80 44.52
CA LEU A 170 -41.36 10.81 45.48
C LEU A 170 -40.00 10.43 46.11
N ASP A 171 -39.74 9.15 46.35
CA ASP A 171 -38.42 8.64 46.78
C ASP A 171 -37.35 8.75 45.65
N ASP A 172 -37.78 8.65 44.38
CA ASP A 172 -36.96 8.80 43.16
C ASP A 172 -36.16 10.12 43.09
N PHE A 173 -36.56 11.13 43.89
CA PHE A 173 -35.86 12.42 43.96
C PHE A 173 -34.70 12.48 44.96
N GLU A 174 -34.56 11.53 45.90
CA GLU A 174 -33.44 11.51 46.86
C GLU A 174 -32.52 10.27 46.77
N GLU A 175 -33.04 9.08 46.45
CA GLU A 175 -32.18 7.89 46.21
C GLU A 175 -31.67 7.84 44.77
N GLY A 176 -30.44 8.32 44.55
CA GLY A 176 -29.75 8.25 43.26
C GLY A 176 -29.66 6.81 42.72
N GLY A 177 -30.41 6.55 41.65
CA GLY A 177 -30.84 5.24 41.16
C GLY A 177 -29.84 4.08 41.19
N MET A 178 -30.37 2.92 41.56
CA MET A 178 -29.65 1.64 41.60
C MET A 178 -29.15 1.24 40.19
N ILE A 179 -27.83 1.05 40.04
CA ILE A 179 -27.26 0.52 38.80
C ILE A 179 -27.47 -1.01 38.78
N GLU A 180 -28.64 -1.45 38.36
CA GLU A 180 -28.88 -2.87 38.12
C GLU A 180 -28.05 -3.35 36.91
N MET A 181 -27.15 -4.31 37.13
CA MET A 181 -26.30 -4.92 36.10
C MET A 181 -26.58 -6.43 36.01
N GLN A 182 -27.81 -6.79 35.61
CA GLN A 182 -28.24 -8.17 35.47
C GLN A 182 -28.33 -8.59 33.99
N ASN A 183 -27.78 -9.76 33.67
CA ASN A 183 -27.90 -10.49 32.41
C ASN A 183 -27.41 -9.77 31.12
N LEU A 184 -26.41 -8.88 31.24
CA LEU A 184 -25.83 -8.16 30.11
C LEU A 184 -24.90 -9.05 29.27
N SER A 185 -24.89 -8.87 27.96
CA SER A 185 -23.81 -9.36 27.07
C SER A 185 -22.55 -8.48 27.17
N GLN A 186 -21.44 -8.93 26.56
CA GLN A 186 -20.20 -8.16 26.51
C GLN A 186 -20.38 -6.77 25.85
N GLN A 187 -21.16 -6.68 24.76
CA GLN A 187 -21.37 -5.41 24.03
C GLN A 187 -22.21 -4.44 24.86
N GLU A 188 -23.34 -4.90 25.40
CA GLU A 188 -24.20 -4.10 26.29
C GLU A 188 -23.45 -3.66 27.56
N PHE A 189 -22.51 -4.46 28.08
CA PHE A 189 -21.65 -4.05 29.20
C PHE A 189 -20.67 -2.93 28.81
N ILE A 190 -20.04 -3.02 27.63
CA ILE A 190 -19.15 -1.97 27.11
C ILE A 190 -19.94 -0.67 26.90
N GLU A 191 -21.08 -0.73 26.24
CA GLU A 191 -21.98 0.41 26.02
C GLU A 191 -22.44 1.04 27.34
N LYS A 192 -22.84 0.22 28.32
CA LYS A 192 -23.26 0.70 29.65
C LYS A 192 -22.10 1.32 30.43
N MET A 193 -20.86 0.86 30.26
CA MET A 193 -19.67 1.52 30.83
C MET A 193 -19.38 2.87 30.15
N HIS A 194 -19.60 3.00 28.84
CA HIS A 194 -19.53 4.29 28.16
C HIS A 194 -20.62 5.26 28.65
N GLN A 195 -21.88 4.81 28.73
CA GLN A 195 -23.01 5.59 29.28
C GLN A 195 -22.74 6.04 30.72
N LEU A 196 -22.12 5.21 31.57
CA LEU A 196 -21.72 5.59 32.92
C LEU A 196 -20.61 6.63 32.95
N ASN A 197 -19.65 6.59 32.01
CA ASN A 197 -18.61 7.61 31.90
C ASN A 197 -19.19 8.95 31.41
N GLU A 198 -20.10 8.94 30.44
CA GLU A 198 -20.85 10.13 30.01
C GLU A 198 -21.69 10.70 31.16
N THR A 199 -22.40 9.85 31.91
CA THR A 199 -23.19 10.25 33.09
C THR A 199 -22.30 10.84 34.18
N LEU A 200 -21.08 10.32 34.37
CA LEU A 200 -20.09 10.87 35.28
C LEU A 200 -19.66 12.28 34.84
N ILE A 201 -19.30 12.47 33.57
CA ILE A 201 -18.91 13.77 32.99
C ILE A 201 -20.08 14.77 33.06
N GLN A 202 -21.29 14.37 32.69
CA GLN A 202 -22.50 15.20 32.78
C GLN A 202 -22.78 15.62 34.23
N SER A 203 -22.78 14.67 35.18
CA SER A 203 -23.00 14.98 36.60
C SER A 203 -21.87 15.84 37.20
N TRP A 204 -20.64 15.72 36.70
CA TRP A 204 -19.54 16.63 37.05
C TRP A 204 -19.82 18.05 36.54
N ASN A 205 -20.20 18.21 35.28
CA ASN A 205 -20.49 19.52 34.67
C ASN A 205 -21.70 20.20 35.33
N SER A 206 -22.75 19.45 35.66
CA SER A 206 -23.92 19.91 36.43
C SER A 206 -23.63 20.14 37.93
N ASN A 207 -22.37 20.20 38.34
CA ASN A 207 -21.89 20.35 39.72
C ASN A 207 -22.41 19.33 40.75
N GLN A 208 -23.01 18.21 40.32
CA GLN A 208 -23.45 17.11 41.16
C GLN A 208 -22.25 16.22 41.59
N LYS A 209 -21.19 16.82 42.16
CA LYS A 209 -19.91 16.14 42.44
C LYS A 209 -20.05 14.91 43.36
N VAL A 210 -21.07 14.88 44.22
CA VAL A 210 -21.41 13.71 45.06
C VAL A 210 -21.97 12.54 44.23
N LYS A 211 -22.73 12.83 43.16
CA LYS A 211 -23.22 11.81 42.22
C LYS A 211 -22.07 11.21 41.41
N ALA A 212 -21.15 12.04 40.92
CA ALA A 212 -19.92 11.57 40.26
C ALA A 212 -19.08 10.65 41.18
N LEU A 213 -18.89 11.01 42.45
CA LEU A 213 -18.22 10.15 43.44
C LEU A 213 -18.97 8.84 43.71
N LYS A 214 -20.33 8.88 43.81
CA LYS A 214 -21.14 7.65 43.93
C LYS A 214 -20.92 6.72 42.73
N ILE A 215 -20.90 7.23 41.51
CA ILE A 215 -20.64 6.46 40.28
C ILE A 215 -19.25 5.82 40.31
N ALA A 216 -18.19 6.58 40.66
CA ALA A 216 -16.82 6.05 40.75
C ALA A 216 -16.70 4.92 41.80
N ILE A 217 -17.36 5.06 42.95
CA ILE A 217 -17.44 4.02 43.99
C ILE A 217 -18.19 2.78 43.47
N GLN A 218 -19.35 2.97 42.82
CA GLN A 218 -20.15 1.87 42.25
C GLN A 218 -19.39 1.11 41.15
N CYS A 219 -18.69 1.81 40.26
CA CYS A 219 -17.86 1.19 39.23
C CYS A 219 -16.71 0.39 39.86
N SER A 220 -16.06 0.93 40.91
CA SER A 220 -15.02 0.19 41.64
C SER A 220 -15.53 -1.08 42.33
N LYS A 221 -16.80 -1.11 42.79
CA LYS A 221 -17.42 -2.34 43.34
C LYS A 221 -17.57 -3.44 42.28
N LEU A 222 -17.76 -3.11 41.00
CA LEU A 222 -17.86 -4.11 39.93
C LEU A 222 -16.58 -4.96 39.79
N LEU A 223 -15.43 -4.46 40.23
CA LEU A 223 -14.16 -5.19 40.26
C LEU A 223 -14.05 -6.17 41.45
N GLY A 224 -14.97 -6.11 42.42
CA GLY A 224 -15.07 -7.13 43.47
C GLY A 224 -15.75 -8.42 43.01
N ASP A 225 -16.49 -8.37 41.90
CA ASP A 225 -17.21 -9.51 41.34
C ASP A 225 -16.36 -10.34 40.37
N LEU A 226 -16.52 -11.66 40.45
CA LEU A 226 -15.88 -12.67 39.59
C LEU A 226 -16.90 -13.63 38.94
N SER A 227 -18.17 -13.22 38.80
CA SER A 227 -19.25 -13.96 38.13
C SER A 227 -18.83 -14.63 36.80
N VAL A 228 -18.05 -13.92 35.99
CA VAL A 228 -17.38 -14.43 34.79
C VAL A 228 -15.89 -14.06 34.83
N ILE A 229 -15.03 -15.01 35.17
CA ILE A 229 -13.57 -14.78 35.27
C ILE A 229 -12.95 -14.44 33.91
N GLN A 230 -13.46 -15.03 32.82
CA GLN A 230 -12.90 -14.87 31.48
C GLN A 230 -12.90 -13.41 30.98
N PHE A 231 -13.93 -12.63 31.35
CA PHE A 231 -14.06 -11.22 30.99
C PHE A 231 -13.33 -10.27 31.96
N TYR A 232 -12.79 -10.76 33.08
CA TYR A 232 -12.24 -9.92 34.14
C TYR A 232 -11.12 -8.96 33.68
N PRO A 233 -10.16 -9.36 32.81
CA PRO A 233 -9.13 -8.43 32.31
C PRO A 233 -9.73 -7.24 31.53
N SER A 234 -10.75 -7.49 30.73
CA SER A 234 -11.47 -6.46 29.96
C SER A 234 -12.32 -5.56 30.86
N LYS A 235 -13.04 -6.14 31.83
CA LYS A 235 -13.78 -5.40 32.87
C LYS A 235 -12.87 -4.46 33.67
N PHE A 236 -11.68 -4.92 34.04
CA PHE A 236 -10.67 -4.11 34.74
C PHE A 236 -10.24 -2.89 33.93
N VAL A 237 -9.92 -3.06 32.64
CA VAL A 237 -9.53 -1.94 31.78
C VAL A 237 -10.63 -0.88 31.74
N LEU A 238 -11.86 -1.28 31.38
CA LEU A 238 -13.00 -0.36 31.23
C LEU A 238 -13.33 0.42 32.52
N VAL A 239 -13.29 -0.23 33.68
CA VAL A 239 -13.52 0.46 34.96
C VAL A 239 -12.38 1.40 35.32
N THR A 240 -11.12 0.99 35.10
CA THR A 240 -9.98 1.86 35.41
C THR A 240 -9.84 3.05 34.45
N ASP A 241 -10.40 2.99 33.24
CA ASP A 241 -10.51 4.15 32.36
C ASP A 241 -11.47 5.22 32.93
N LEU A 242 -12.63 4.79 33.46
CA LEU A 242 -13.61 5.66 34.11
C LEU A 242 -13.05 6.25 35.42
N LEU A 243 -12.26 5.47 36.17
CA LEU A 243 -11.58 5.95 37.38
C LEU A 243 -10.48 6.96 37.09
N ASP A 244 -9.66 6.75 36.04
CA ASP A 244 -8.66 7.73 35.60
C ASP A 244 -9.35 9.01 35.08
N THR A 245 -10.52 8.90 34.43
CA THR A 245 -11.36 10.04 34.03
C THR A 245 -11.86 10.83 35.25
N PHE A 246 -12.36 10.14 36.28
CA PHE A 246 -12.75 10.76 37.55
C PHE A 246 -11.55 11.42 38.26
N GLY A 247 -10.39 10.76 38.25
CA GLY A 247 -9.14 11.26 38.83
C GLY A 247 -8.68 12.57 38.20
N GLY A 248 -8.66 12.64 36.87
CA GLY A 248 -8.40 13.87 36.11
C GLY A 248 -9.36 14.97 36.49
N LEU A 249 -10.67 14.76 36.37
CA LEU A 249 -11.69 15.77 36.68
C LEU A 249 -11.56 16.36 38.11
N VAL A 250 -11.15 15.56 39.10
CA VAL A 250 -10.86 16.04 40.47
C VAL A 250 -9.58 16.89 40.50
N PHE A 251 -8.51 16.45 39.84
CA PHE A 251 -7.24 17.16 39.74
C PHE A 251 -7.37 18.49 38.99
N ASP A 252 -7.95 18.49 37.80
CA ASP A 252 -8.16 19.68 36.94
C ASP A 252 -8.89 20.79 37.71
N ARG A 253 -9.87 20.40 38.54
CA ARG A 253 -10.63 21.33 39.40
C ARG A 253 -9.79 21.92 40.55
N ILE A 254 -8.78 21.22 41.05
CA ILE A 254 -7.88 21.76 42.07
C ILE A 254 -6.83 22.65 41.40
N LEU A 255 -6.32 22.25 40.24
CA LEU A 255 -5.41 23.04 39.41
C LEU A 255 -6.07 24.37 38.96
N SER A 256 -7.34 24.35 38.56
CA SER A 256 -8.10 25.56 38.18
C SER A 256 -8.36 26.55 39.33
N LEU A 257 -7.96 26.22 40.56
CA LEU A 257 -7.98 27.11 41.73
C LEU A 257 -6.57 27.62 42.10
N CYS A 258 -5.52 27.08 41.44
CA CYS A 258 -4.12 27.42 41.65
C CYS A 258 -3.65 28.39 40.55
N ASN A 259 -4.07 29.66 40.66
CA ASN A 259 -3.84 30.71 39.66
C ASN A 259 -2.37 30.77 39.18
N GLY A 260 -2.12 30.31 37.94
CA GLY A 260 -0.81 30.43 37.27
C GLY A 260 0.13 29.24 37.42
N MET A 261 -0.27 28.14 38.07
CA MET A 261 0.50 26.90 38.12
C MET A 261 0.21 26.00 36.89
N THR A 262 1.22 25.28 36.41
CA THR A 262 1.09 24.20 35.43
C THR A 262 1.23 22.84 36.13
N ALA A 263 0.66 21.77 35.54
CA ALA A 263 0.60 20.44 36.16
C ALA A 263 1.98 19.88 36.60
N ASP A 264 3.03 20.14 35.81
CA ASP A 264 4.40 19.65 36.10
C ASP A 264 5.18 20.52 37.12
N SER A 265 4.65 21.67 37.54
CA SER A 265 5.37 22.68 38.36
C SER A 265 4.63 23.07 39.65
N ILE A 266 3.91 22.14 40.27
CA ILE A 266 3.21 22.38 41.54
C ILE A 266 4.20 22.59 42.69
N VAL A 267 4.15 23.75 43.33
CA VAL A 267 4.90 24.09 44.56
C VAL A 267 3.93 24.15 45.73
N PRO A 268 3.91 23.17 46.67
CA PRO A 268 2.88 23.08 47.72
C PRO A 268 2.82 24.27 48.69
N GLU A 269 3.92 25.01 48.82
CA GLU A 269 4.02 26.22 49.64
C GLU A 269 3.30 27.42 48.99
N GLU A 270 3.18 27.44 47.66
CA GLU A 270 2.49 28.48 46.88
C GLU A 270 1.02 28.13 46.57
N VAL A 271 0.59 26.90 46.85
CA VAL A 271 -0.81 26.46 46.66
C VAL A 271 -1.75 27.24 47.60
N PRO A 272 -2.83 27.88 47.08
CA PRO A 272 -3.79 28.60 47.92
C PRO A 272 -4.45 27.72 48.97
N ASP A 273 -4.66 28.26 50.19
CA ASP A 273 -5.25 27.51 51.31
C ASP A 273 -6.63 26.92 50.96
N THR A 274 -7.43 27.63 50.15
CA THR A 274 -8.73 27.16 49.65
C THR A 274 -8.61 25.93 48.75
N ALA A 275 -7.59 25.85 47.90
CA ALA A 275 -7.30 24.68 47.06
C ALA A 275 -6.78 23.52 47.92
N ARG A 276 -5.91 23.81 48.90
CA ARG A 276 -5.38 22.84 49.87
C ARG A 276 -6.51 22.22 50.71
N GLU A 277 -7.42 23.03 51.24
CA GLU A 277 -8.62 22.57 51.96
C GLU A 277 -9.53 21.72 51.08
N ILE A 278 -9.77 22.10 49.82
CA ILE A 278 -10.59 21.31 48.90
C ILE A 278 -9.96 19.95 48.59
N CYS A 279 -8.63 19.89 48.45
CA CYS A 279 -7.90 18.63 48.28
C CYS A 279 -8.02 17.72 49.52
N VAL A 280 -7.73 18.25 50.72
CA VAL A 280 -7.88 17.52 51.99
C VAL A 280 -9.33 17.02 52.16
N ASN A 281 -10.32 17.84 51.80
CA ASN A 281 -11.73 17.45 51.83
C ASN A 281 -12.06 16.28 50.89
N TRP A 282 -11.44 16.17 49.72
CA TRP A 282 -11.60 15.00 48.83
C TRP A 282 -10.95 13.75 49.42
N LEU A 283 -9.70 13.87 49.89
CA LEU A 283 -8.95 12.76 50.50
C LEU A 283 -9.67 12.20 51.74
N LEU A 284 -10.19 13.06 52.63
CA LEU A 284 -10.97 12.64 53.79
C LEU A 284 -12.30 11.95 53.42
N LYS A 285 -13.00 12.44 52.37
CA LYS A 285 -14.23 11.81 51.88
C LYS A 285 -13.96 10.41 51.31
N ILE A 286 -12.86 10.24 50.58
CA ILE A 286 -12.47 8.95 50.02
C ILE A 286 -11.94 8.00 51.11
N ALA A 287 -11.19 8.52 52.10
CA ALA A 287 -10.79 7.75 53.27
C ALA A 287 -11.97 7.27 54.14
N SER A 288 -13.14 7.93 54.07
CA SER A 288 -14.36 7.53 54.78
C SER A 288 -15.09 6.33 54.14
N ILE A 289 -14.68 5.88 52.95
CA ILE A 289 -15.24 4.70 52.29
C ILE A 289 -14.90 3.45 53.12
N ARG A 290 -15.95 2.73 53.56
CA ARG A 290 -15.83 1.56 54.45
C ARG A 290 -15.32 0.29 53.75
N GLU A 291 -15.60 0.14 52.46
CA GLU A 291 -15.21 -1.03 51.69
C GLU A 291 -13.80 -0.87 51.14
N LEU A 292 -12.92 -1.82 51.46
CA LEU A 292 -11.49 -1.74 51.14
C LEU A 292 -11.21 -1.61 49.64
N LEU A 293 -11.90 -2.39 48.79
CA LEU A 293 -11.62 -2.44 47.35
C LEU A 293 -12.02 -1.13 46.62
N PRO A 294 -13.25 -0.58 46.77
CA PRO A 294 -13.59 0.72 46.21
C PRO A 294 -12.72 1.85 46.77
N ARG A 295 -12.35 1.78 48.05
CA ARG A 295 -11.44 2.75 48.64
C ARG A 295 -10.08 2.75 47.95
N ILE A 296 -9.39 1.60 47.84
CA ILE A 296 -8.06 1.53 47.20
C ILE A 296 -8.11 2.06 45.76
N PHE A 297 -9.14 1.70 44.99
CA PHE A 297 -9.28 2.16 43.60
C PHE A 297 -9.49 3.68 43.47
N VAL A 298 -10.44 4.25 44.21
CA VAL A 298 -10.74 5.70 44.13
C VAL A 298 -9.65 6.54 44.80
N GLU A 299 -8.99 6.03 45.85
CA GLU A 299 -7.84 6.69 46.51
C GLU A 299 -6.58 6.66 45.63
N ALA A 300 -6.41 5.62 44.80
CA ALA A 300 -5.34 5.54 43.81
C ALA A 300 -5.58 6.40 42.56
N SER A 301 -6.84 6.59 42.13
CA SER A 301 -7.13 7.39 40.93
C SER A 301 -6.94 8.91 41.14
N ILE A 302 -7.12 9.40 42.37
CA ILE A 302 -6.84 10.80 42.75
C ILE A 302 -5.41 11.01 43.27
N ILE A 303 -4.50 10.03 43.16
CA ILE A 303 -3.24 10.03 43.92
C ILE A 303 -2.31 11.23 43.61
N HIS A 304 -2.41 11.79 42.40
CA HIS A 304 -1.69 13.01 42.01
C HIS A 304 -2.10 14.24 42.84
N CYS A 305 -3.32 14.27 43.39
CA CYS A 305 -3.79 15.39 44.20
C CYS A 305 -2.99 15.55 45.51
N ASN A 306 -2.30 14.51 45.98
CA ASN A 306 -1.41 14.62 47.16
C ASN A 306 -0.21 15.54 46.87
N ASP A 307 0.17 15.74 45.61
CA ASP A 307 1.26 16.63 45.24
C ASP A 307 0.91 18.13 45.46
N PHE A 308 -0.37 18.48 45.66
CA PHE A 308 -0.79 19.81 46.14
C PHE A 308 -0.60 20.02 47.66
N LEU A 309 -0.39 18.95 48.44
CA LEU A 309 -0.28 19.01 49.90
C LEU A 309 1.17 19.06 50.38
N GLN A 310 2.01 18.13 49.93
CA GLN A 310 3.43 18.07 50.31
C GLN A 310 4.28 17.36 49.26
N ILE A 311 5.49 17.90 49.01
CA ILE A 311 6.42 17.40 47.99
C ILE A 311 6.77 15.92 48.24
N GLY A 312 6.19 15.04 47.43
CA GLY A 312 6.45 13.61 47.46
C GLY A 312 5.62 12.79 48.46
N GLU A 313 4.56 13.34 49.07
CA GLU A 313 3.60 12.59 49.88
C GLU A 313 3.02 11.38 49.11
N THR A 314 2.82 11.54 47.80
CA THR A 314 2.49 10.49 46.82
C THR A 314 3.31 9.20 46.99
N LYS A 315 4.58 9.26 47.40
CA LYS A 315 5.43 8.08 47.67
C LYS A 315 5.00 7.34 48.95
N SER A 316 4.62 8.09 49.99
CA SER A 316 4.10 7.55 51.25
C SER A 316 2.73 6.90 51.04
N VAL A 317 1.85 7.59 50.28
CA VAL A 317 0.53 7.08 49.91
C VAL A 317 0.63 5.80 49.06
N LEU A 318 1.52 5.76 48.05
CA LEU A 318 1.78 4.54 47.26
C LEU A 318 2.22 3.35 48.13
N ASN A 319 3.11 3.56 49.11
CA ASN A 319 3.55 2.51 50.03
C ASN A 319 2.40 2.04 50.94
N ARG A 320 1.58 2.98 51.46
CA ARG A 320 0.41 2.65 52.30
C ARG A 320 -0.63 1.86 51.51
N LEU A 321 -0.98 2.30 50.29
CA LEU A 321 -1.91 1.59 49.41
C LEU A 321 -1.39 0.22 49.00
N THR A 322 -0.08 0.09 48.73
CA THR A 322 0.59 -1.20 48.48
C THR A 322 0.37 -2.16 49.64
N ASN A 323 0.66 -1.74 50.88
CA ASN A 323 0.43 -2.56 52.07
C ASN A 323 -1.05 -2.93 52.27
N MET A 324 -1.98 -2.01 51.95
CA MET A 324 -3.42 -2.26 52.03
C MET A 324 -3.92 -3.35 51.07
N THR A 325 -3.23 -3.61 49.94
CA THR A 325 -3.62 -4.69 49.01
C THR A 325 -3.50 -6.09 49.63
N CYS A 326 -2.70 -6.26 50.69
CA CYS A 326 -2.60 -7.52 51.42
C CYS A 326 -3.88 -7.90 52.19
N GLY A 327 -4.85 -6.96 52.33
CA GLY A 327 -6.19 -7.24 52.85
C GLY A 327 -7.18 -7.82 51.83
N ILE A 328 -6.78 -8.02 50.57
CA ILE A 328 -7.64 -8.55 49.51
C ILE A 328 -7.53 -10.09 49.49
N GLY A 329 -8.62 -10.77 49.86
CA GLY A 329 -8.65 -12.24 50.02
C GLY A 329 -8.81 -13.05 48.73
N ASP A 330 -8.98 -12.42 47.56
CA ASP A 330 -8.98 -13.11 46.26
C ASP A 330 -7.71 -12.79 45.48
N PRO A 331 -6.90 -13.80 45.09
CA PRO A 331 -5.59 -13.56 44.49
C PRO A 331 -5.67 -12.87 43.12
N LEU A 332 -6.70 -13.12 42.31
CA LEU A 332 -6.82 -12.53 40.96
C LEU A 332 -7.11 -11.03 41.08
N ILE A 333 -8.07 -10.66 41.93
CA ILE A 333 -8.41 -9.25 42.22
C ILE A 333 -7.19 -8.53 42.78
N ALA A 334 -6.45 -9.18 43.69
CA ALA A 334 -5.24 -8.60 44.28
C ALA A 334 -4.17 -8.26 43.24
N VAL A 335 -3.89 -9.12 42.24
CA VAL A 335 -2.89 -8.78 41.19
C VAL A 335 -3.32 -7.58 40.36
N TYR A 336 -4.61 -7.50 40.00
CA TYR A 336 -5.11 -6.37 39.20
C TYR A 336 -5.10 -5.04 39.97
N VAL A 337 -5.39 -5.05 41.27
CA VAL A 337 -5.20 -3.86 42.13
C VAL A 337 -3.73 -3.46 42.18
N ARG A 338 -2.80 -4.42 42.37
CA ARG A 338 -1.36 -4.15 42.36
C ARG A 338 -0.87 -3.60 41.01
N ALA A 339 -1.42 -4.09 39.90
CA ALA A 339 -1.13 -3.59 38.56
C ALA A 339 -1.65 -2.15 38.35
N TYR A 340 -2.83 -1.81 38.90
CA TYR A 340 -3.33 -0.43 38.90
C TYR A 340 -2.42 0.51 39.73
N LEU A 341 -2.02 0.10 40.93
CA LEU A 341 -1.07 0.86 41.75
C LEU A 341 0.29 1.07 41.04
N CYS A 342 0.79 0.06 40.32
CA CYS A 342 1.99 0.20 39.49
C CYS A 342 1.76 1.15 38.30
N ARG A 343 0.58 1.13 37.66
CA ARG A 343 0.22 2.08 36.58
C ARG A 343 0.21 3.53 37.10
N MET A 344 -0.44 3.79 38.23
CA MET A 344 -0.49 5.11 38.85
C MET A 344 0.89 5.56 39.34
N GLY A 345 1.67 4.65 39.94
CA GLY A 345 3.02 4.95 40.42
C GLY A 345 4.04 5.22 39.31
N VAL A 346 3.92 4.58 38.13
CA VAL A 346 4.70 4.96 36.94
C VAL A 346 4.25 6.31 36.39
N ARG A 347 2.94 6.58 36.32
CA ARG A 347 2.38 7.84 35.78
C ARG A 347 2.75 9.06 36.62
N TYR A 348 2.64 8.98 37.94
CA TYR A 348 2.77 10.14 38.84
C TYR A 348 4.07 10.12 39.70
N ALA A 349 4.79 9.00 39.78
CA ALA A 349 6.02 8.89 40.57
C ALA A 349 7.15 8.08 39.91
N PRO A 350 7.49 8.30 38.61
CA PRO A 350 8.41 7.44 37.84
C PRO A 350 9.82 7.32 38.45
N LYS A 351 10.25 8.31 39.23
CA LYS A 351 11.54 8.31 39.95
C LYS A 351 11.56 7.35 41.17
N PHE A 352 10.42 6.83 41.64
CA PHE A 352 10.31 6.02 42.86
C PHE A 352 9.96 4.55 42.58
N LYS A 353 10.96 3.70 42.33
CA LYS A 353 10.77 2.27 42.00
C LYS A 353 10.56 1.33 43.20
N GLY A 354 10.46 1.86 44.42
CA GLY A 354 10.30 1.05 45.65
C GLY A 354 9.00 0.25 45.65
N HIS A 355 7.87 0.92 45.44
CA HIS A 355 6.54 0.30 45.41
C HIS A 355 6.42 -0.82 44.36
N LEU A 356 7.10 -0.71 43.21
CA LEU A 356 7.09 -1.74 42.15
C LEU A 356 7.69 -3.07 42.64
N LYS A 357 8.84 -3.01 43.34
CA LYS A 357 9.46 -4.22 43.92
C LYS A 357 8.58 -4.86 44.99
N THR A 358 8.01 -4.05 45.90
CA THR A 358 7.12 -4.55 46.96
C THR A 358 5.89 -5.24 46.36
N ASN A 359 5.18 -4.58 45.43
CA ASN A 359 4.00 -5.16 44.79
C ASN A 359 4.28 -6.49 44.08
N PHE A 360 5.44 -6.63 43.43
CA PHE A 360 5.81 -7.88 42.78
C PHE A 360 6.23 -8.99 43.78
N TYR A 361 6.99 -8.66 44.82
CA TYR A 361 7.43 -9.66 45.80
C TYR A 361 6.29 -10.12 46.72
N ASP A 362 5.39 -9.23 47.14
CA ASP A 362 4.16 -9.61 47.83
C ASP A 362 3.31 -10.54 46.96
N PHE A 363 3.18 -10.22 45.66
CA PHE A 363 2.46 -11.05 44.71
C PHE A 363 3.05 -12.47 44.63
N LEU A 364 4.38 -12.63 44.60
CA LEU A 364 4.99 -13.96 44.64
C LEU A 364 4.71 -14.74 45.95
N VAL A 365 4.45 -14.04 47.05
CA VAL A 365 4.02 -14.67 48.31
C VAL A 365 2.54 -15.08 48.22
N THR A 366 1.65 -14.20 47.75
CA THR A 366 0.21 -14.51 47.63
C THR A 366 -0.11 -15.46 46.48
N TYR A 367 0.72 -15.58 45.45
CA TYR A 367 0.50 -16.45 44.28
C TYR A 367 0.30 -17.93 44.67
N LYS A 368 0.91 -18.38 45.78
CA LYS A 368 0.71 -19.73 46.33
C LYS A 368 -0.75 -20.00 46.73
N GLN A 369 -1.56 -18.96 46.97
CA GLN A 369 -2.97 -19.06 47.33
C GLN A 369 -3.86 -19.55 46.18
N ILE A 370 -3.37 -19.60 44.93
CA ILE A 370 -4.09 -20.19 43.78
C ILE A 370 -4.48 -21.67 44.04
N HIS A 371 -3.69 -22.39 44.84
CA HIS A 371 -3.97 -23.78 45.20
C HIS A 371 -4.95 -23.95 46.38
N THR A 372 -5.56 -22.86 46.89
CA THR A 372 -6.49 -22.92 48.03
C THR A 372 -7.91 -23.29 47.57
N HIS A 373 -8.61 -24.13 48.33
CA HIS A 373 -9.95 -24.63 48.00
C HIS A 373 -10.98 -23.58 47.55
N PRO A 374 -11.07 -22.35 48.12
CA PRO A 374 -12.03 -21.35 47.65
C PRO A 374 -11.83 -20.93 46.18
N VAL A 375 -10.58 -20.89 45.71
CA VAL A 375 -10.25 -20.56 44.31
C VAL A 375 -10.61 -21.74 43.39
N GLN A 376 -10.22 -22.95 43.78
CA GLN A 376 -10.56 -24.20 43.07
C GLN A 376 -12.07 -24.38 42.93
N ASN A 377 -12.84 -24.08 43.99
CA ASN A 377 -14.31 -24.17 43.96
C ASN A 377 -14.95 -23.14 43.00
N LYS A 378 -14.42 -21.90 42.92
CA LYS A 378 -14.85 -20.90 41.93
C LYS A 378 -14.55 -21.36 40.50
N MET A 379 -13.35 -21.88 40.25
CA MET A 379 -12.95 -22.41 38.95
C MET A 379 -13.84 -23.59 38.53
N ALA A 380 -14.09 -24.55 39.43
CA ALA A 380 -14.95 -25.70 39.17
C ALA A 380 -16.40 -25.28 38.85
N ALA A 381 -16.95 -24.29 39.56
CA ALA A 381 -18.28 -23.74 39.28
C ALA A 381 -18.39 -23.12 37.86
N GLN A 382 -17.31 -22.51 37.36
CA GLN A 382 -17.22 -21.95 36.01
C GLN A 382 -16.61 -22.92 34.97
N LYS A 383 -16.37 -24.19 35.33
CA LYS A 383 -15.73 -25.22 34.49
C LYS A 383 -14.37 -24.78 33.87
N LEU A 384 -13.63 -23.94 34.58
CA LEU A 384 -12.34 -23.40 34.14
C LEU A 384 -11.18 -24.34 34.52
N ASP A 385 -10.36 -24.67 33.53
CA ASP A 385 -9.07 -25.34 33.73
C ASP A 385 -8.03 -24.37 34.34
N MET A 386 -7.05 -24.91 35.06
CA MET A 386 -5.97 -24.13 35.69
C MET A 386 -5.09 -23.43 34.65
N ALA A 387 -4.80 -24.04 33.50
CA ALA A 387 -4.03 -23.38 32.44
C ALA A 387 -4.75 -22.11 31.94
N VAL A 388 -6.08 -22.19 31.80
CA VAL A 388 -6.94 -21.07 31.39
C VAL A 388 -7.05 -20.03 32.51
N TYR A 389 -7.17 -20.44 33.78
CA TYR A 389 -7.22 -19.51 34.92
C TYR A 389 -5.93 -18.69 35.03
N LEU A 390 -4.75 -19.32 34.92
CA LEU A 390 -3.44 -18.64 34.93
C LEU A 390 -3.31 -17.63 33.78
N ASP A 391 -3.96 -17.88 32.63
CA ASP A 391 -3.93 -16.96 31.49
C ASP A 391 -4.51 -15.57 31.80
N HIS A 392 -5.38 -15.45 32.80
CA HIS A 392 -5.98 -14.19 33.23
C HIS A 392 -5.07 -13.36 34.16
N TYR A 393 -4.03 -13.98 34.74
CA TYR A 393 -3.01 -13.28 35.53
C TYR A 393 -2.00 -12.54 34.65
N ILE A 394 -1.74 -13.07 33.44
CA ILE A 394 -0.65 -12.64 32.57
C ILE A 394 -0.66 -11.12 32.29
N PRO A 395 -1.77 -10.46 31.90
CA PRO A 395 -1.75 -9.02 31.60
C PRO A 395 -1.36 -8.14 32.79
N ALA A 396 -1.78 -8.52 34.00
CA ALA A 396 -1.45 -7.79 35.22
C ALA A 396 0.02 -8.02 35.63
N VAL A 397 0.49 -9.26 35.56
CA VAL A 397 1.88 -9.63 35.92
C VAL A 397 2.88 -9.07 34.92
N GLU A 398 2.59 -9.11 33.62
CA GLU A 398 3.41 -8.49 32.57
C GLU A 398 3.51 -6.97 32.73
N TRP A 399 2.42 -6.28 33.12
CA TRP A 399 2.48 -4.85 33.36
C TRP A 399 3.35 -4.49 34.58
N ILE A 400 3.19 -5.20 35.70
CA ILE A 400 4.02 -5.01 36.90
C ILE A 400 5.51 -5.25 36.57
N LEU A 401 5.81 -6.31 35.82
CA LEU A 401 7.19 -6.63 35.41
C LEU A 401 7.75 -5.63 34.40
N SER A 402 6.97 -5.13 33.43
CA SER A 402 7.44 -4.11 32.47
C SER A 402 7.73 -2.78 33.16
N SER A 403 6.85 -2.38 34.09
CA SER A 403 7.05 -1.21 34.95
C SER A 403 8.34 -1.33 35.78
N LEU A 404 8.62 -2.53 36.30
CA LEU A 404 9.80 -2.82 37.11
C LEU A 404 11.09 -2.88 36.27
N ALA A 405 11.03 -3.42 35.05
CA ALA A 405 12.18 -3.62 34.16
C ALA A 405 12.60 -2.34 33.41
N HIS A 406 11.68 -1.44 33.10
CA HIS A 406 11.99 -0.19 32.41
C HIS A 406 13.03 0.62 33.19
N LYS A 407 14.14 0.97 32.53
CA LYS A 407 15.31 1.67 33.12
C LYS A 407 15.81 1.02 34.43
N ALA A 408 15.88 -0.31 34.48
CA ALA A 408 16.40 -1.08 35.62
C ALA A 408 17.86 -1.52 35.43
N ARG A 409 18.58 -1.75 36.54
CA ARG A 409 19.91 -2.39 36.51
C ARG A 409 19.76 -3.91 36.33
N GLU A 410 20.61 -4.54 35.52
CA GLU A 410 20.58 -5.99 35.28
C GLU A 410 20.49 -6.83 36.56
N ALA A 411 21.24 -6.49 37.60
CA ALA A 411 21.22 -7.19 38.88
C ALA A 411 19.81 -7.30 39.50
N THR A 412 18.91 -6.34 39.26
CA THR A 412 17.50 -6.42 39.67
C THR A 412 16.67 -7.33 38.78
N MET A 413 16.95 -7.39 37.47
CA MET A 413 16.30 -8.33 36.56
C MET A 413 16.72 -9.79 36.87
N SER A 414 17.99 -10.00 37.21
CA SER A 414 18.50 -11.29 37.73
C SER A 414 17.88 -11.68 39.07
N GLU A 415 17.75 -10.73 40.01
CA GLU A 415 17.08 -10.94 41.30
C GLU A 415 15.62 -11.37 41.14
N VAL A 416 14.90 -10.72 40.21
CA VAL A 416 13.50 -11.05 39.88
C VAL A 416 13.40 -12.41 39.21
N LEU A 417 14.23 -12.72 38.22
CA LEU A 417 14.25 -14.01 37.53
C LEU A 417 14.51 -15.17 38.52
N GLU A 418 15.47 -15.00 39.44
CA GLU A 418 15.78 -15.99 40.47
C GLU A 418 14.66 -16.17 41.51
N LYS A 419 13.88 -15.13 41.78
CA LYS A 419 12.67 -15.22 42.61
C LYS A 419 11.52 -15.91 41.87
N CYS A 420 11.33 -15.63 40.58
CA CYS A 420 10.36 -16.33 39.73
C CYS A 420 10.65 -17.83 39.63
N ARG A 421 11.94 -18.23 39.53
CA ARG A 421 12.39 -19.64 39.56
C ARG A 421 12.02 -20.39 40.86
N LYS A 422 11.75 -19.66 41.95
CA LYS A 422 11.38 -20.20 43.27
C LYS A 422 9.89 -20.04 43.60
N GLY A 423 9.09 -19.48 42.68
CA GLY A 423 7.63 -19.53 42.72
C GLY A 423 7.11 -20.94 42.39
N GLY A 424 5.85 -21.21 42.72
CA GLY A 424 5.15 -22.34 42.09
C GLY A 424 4.79 -22.00 40.64
N ASN A 425 4.46 -22.99 39.80
CA ASN A 425 4.04 -22.81 38.40
C ASN A 425 5.01 -21.90 37.61
N SER A 426 6.32 -22.09 37.78
CA SER A 426 7.39 -21.19 37.33
C SER A 426 7.28 -20.76 35.86
N LEU A 427 6.74 -21.63 34.98
CA LEU A 427 6.58 -21.38 33.55
C LEU A 427 5.73 -20.15 33.22
N MET A 428 4.65 -19.87 33.98
CA MET A 428 3.83 -18.68 33.77
C MET A 428 4.63 -17.41 34.12
N LEU A 429 5.34 -17.44 35.25
CA LEU A 429 6.18 -16.33 35.71
C LEU A 429 7.36 -16.09 34.76
N LEU A 430 7.98 -17.14 34.24
CA LEU A 430 9.04 -17.09 33.22
C LEU A 430 8.51 -16.48 31.91
N ASN A 431 7.32 -16.89 31.43
CA ASN A 431 6.70 -16.27 30.26
C ASN A 431 6.51 -14.76 30.46
N CYS A 432 5.96 -14.33 31.60
CA CYS A 432 5.78 -12.92 31.89
C CYS A 432 7.12 -12.15 32.01
N CYS A 433 8.18 -12.77 32.54
CA CYS A 433 9.52 -12.14 32.56
C CYS A 433 10.10 -11.96 31.15
N ILE A 434 10.06 -13.01 30.32
CA ILE A 434 10.55 -12.97 28.93
C ILE A 434 9.76 -11.92 28.12
N SER A 435 8.44 -11.87 28.29
CA SER A 435 7.55 -10.88 27.69
C SER A 435 7.88 -9.44 28.14
N ALA A 436 8.14 -9.23 29.43
CA ALA A 436 8.28 -7.91 30.04
C ALA A 436 9.68 -7.29 29.98
N PHE A 437 10.76 -8.08 29.92
CA PHE A 437 12.15 -7.59 29.93
C PHE A 437 12.60 -7.09 28.54
N ASN A 438 13.65 -6.25 28.49
CA ASN A 438 14.26 -5.83 27.22
C ASN A 438 14.82 -7.06 26.48
N ALA A 439 14.66 -7.07 25.15
CA ALA A 439 15.13 -8.15 24.27
C ALA A 439 16.64 -8.41 24.43
N ASP A 440 17.49 -7.39 24.55
CA ASP A 440 18.94 -7.55 24.70
C ASP A 440 19.31 -8.39 25.94
N TYR A 441 18.66 -8.11 27.07
CA TYR A 441 18.86 -8.82 28.33
C TYR A 441 18.42 -10.29 28.25
N VAL A 442 17.33 -10.56 27.53
CA VAL A 442 16.75 -11.88 27.29
C VAL A 442 17.63 -12.69 26.34
N SER A 443 18.01 -12.11 25.20
CA SER A 443 18.77 -12.78 24.13
C SER A 443 20.20 -13.11 24.56
N SER A 444 20.85 -12.23 25.33
CA SER A 444 22.15 -12.49 25.97
C SER A 444 22.13 -13.64 26.99
N ARG A 445 20.94 -14.19 27.31
CA ARG A 445 20.72 -15.25 28.30
C ARG A 445 19.75 -16.33 27.79
N ALA A 446 19.52 -16.39 26.47
CA ALA A 446 18.45 -17.21 25.89
C ALA A 446 18.67 -18.72 26.11
N LEU A 447 19.92 -19.20 26.03
CA LEU A 447 20.26 -20.59 26.29
C LEU A 447 19.97 -21.00 27.75
N ALA A 448 20.40 -20.18 28.72
CA ALA A 448 20.11 -20.39 30.14
C ALA A 448 18.60 -20.30 30.46
N LEU A 449 17.85 -19.45 29.75
CA LEU A 449 16.39 -19.40 29.85
C LEU A 449 15.73 -20.66 29.29
N CYS A 450 16.23 -21.20 28.18
CA CYS A 450 15.80 -22.49 27.62
C CYS A 450 16.02 -23.63 28.63
N ASP A 451 17.22 -23.73 29.21
CA ASP A 451 17.51 -24.73 30.26
C ASP A 451 16.57 -24.61 31.47
N LEU A 452 16.28 -23.38 31.92
CA LEU A 452 15.36 -23.14 33.03
C LEU A 452 13.92 -23.56 32.71
N ILE A 453 13.46 -23.38 31.47
CA ILE A 453 12.15 -23.88 30.99
C ILE A 453 12.15 -25.42 30.95
N ASN A 454 13.24 -26.02 30.44
CA ASN A 454 13.40 -27.47 30.29
C ASN A 454 13.43 -28.22 31.63
N GLN A 455 13.96 -27.58 32.67
CA GLN A 455 14.01 -28.14 34.03
C GLN A 455 12.65 -28.16 34.75
N GLN A 456 11.63 -27.44 34.27
CA GLN A 456 10.31 -27.41 34.93
C GLN A 456 9.49 -28.67 34.60
N LYS A 457 8.96 -29.32 35.65
CA LYS A 457 8.12 -30.53 35.54
C LYS A 457 6.62 -30.24 35.58
N ASP A 458 6.22 -29.03 35.92
CA ASP A 458 4.80 -28.64 36.06
C ASP A 458 4.19 -28.33 34.69
N ASP A 459 3.59 -29.32 34.04
CA ASP A 459 2.94 -29.17 32.72
C ASP A 459 1.58 -28.43 32.77
N ILE A 460 1.28 -27.72 33.87
CA ILE A 460 0.07 -26.92 34.08
C ILE A 460 0.01 -25.71 33.14
N PHE A 461 1.16 -25.17 32.71
CA PHE A 461 1.23 -24.07 31.75
C PHE A 461 1.95 -24.52 30.46
N PRO A 462 1.41 -24.22 29.25
CA PRO A 462 2.00 -24.64 27.98
C PRO A 462 3.44 -24.13 27.78
N LYS A 463 4.41 -25.06 27.79
CA LYS A 463 5.83 -24.80 27.48
C LYS A 463 6.01 -24.21 26.09
N ASP A 464 5.21 -24.68 25.13
CA ASP A 464 5.11 -24.18 23.75
C ASP A 464 4.94 -22.65 23.71
N ARG A 465 4.03 -22.10 24.51
CA ARG A 465 3.81 -20.65 24.59
C ARG A 465 5.01 -19.88 25.15
N VAL A 466 5.75 -20.45 26.10
CA VAL A 466 6.98 -19.82 26.63
C VAL A 466 8.04 -19.73 25.54
N PHE A 467 8.21 -20.79 24.74
CA PHE A 467 9.12 -20.79 23.58
C PHE A 467 8.67 -19.84 22.46
N GLN A 468 7.37 -19.64 22.25
CA GLN A 468 6.87 -18.64 21.30
C GLN A 468 7.21 -17.21 21.76
N THR A 469 7.03 -16.91 23.05
CA THR A 469 7.39 -15.61 23.64
C THR A 469 8.90 -15.37 23.60
N LEU A 470 9.71 -16.42 23.81
CA LEU A 470 11.17 -16.36 23.70
C LEU A 470 11.61 -16.04 22.27
N ALA A 471 11.10 -16.76 21.25
CA ALA A 471 11.40 -16.48 19.85
C ALA A 471 11.11 -15.01 19.49
N LYS A 472 9.94 -14.48 19.87
CA LYS A 472 9.52 -13.09 19.61
C LYS A 472 10.41 -12.02 20.26
N LYS A 473 11.29 -12.38 21.20
CA LYS A 473 12.33 -11.50 21.78
C LYS A 473 13.67 -11.71 21.07
N VAL A 474 14.05 -12.97 20.86
CA VAL A 474 15.31 -13.39 20.22
C VAL A 474 15.38 -13.03 18.72
N ILE A 475 14.23 -12.80 18.07
CA ILE A 475 14.14 -12.22 16.71
C ILE A 475 14.44 -10.72 16.71
N LYS A 476 14.07 -9.98 17.77
CA LYS A 476 14.25 -8.52 17.86
C LYS A 476 15.70 -8.14 18.13
N SER A 477 16.33 -8.83 19.08
CA SER A 477 17.76 -8.73 19.38
C SER A 477 18.39 -10.11 19.27
N ASP A 478 19.35 -10.28 18.37
CA ASP A 478 19.96 -11.60 18.14
C ASP A 478 20.82 -12.04 19.33
N PRO A 479 20.86 -13.34 19.66
CA PRO A 479 21.66 -13.85 20.76
C PRO A 479 23.13 -14.02 20.31
N PRO A 480 24.07 -14.27 21.25
CA PRO A 480 25.47 -14.54 20.95
C PRO A 480 25.64 -15.66 19.91
N GLU A 481 26.64 -15.56 19.03
CA GLU A 481 26.75 -16.45 17.87
C GLU A 481 26.92 -17.93 18.27
N ASP A 482 27.71 -18.19 19.31
CA ASP A 482 27.93 -19.52 19.89
C ASP A 482 26.64 -20.14 20.47
N ASP A 483 25.74 -19.32 21.02
CA ASP A 483 24.49 -19.75 21.67
C ASP A 483 23.37 -20.05 20.66
N ARG A 484 23.44 -19.52 19.44
CA ARG A 484 22.36 -19.63 18.42
C ARG A 484 22.03 -21.09 18.10
N LEU A 485 23.03 -21.89 17.73
CA LEU A 485 22.84 -23.26 17.28
C LEU A 485 22.43 -24.22 18.42
N PRO A 486 23.02 -24.17 19.63
CA PRO A 486 22.51 -24.91 20.79
C PRO A 486 21.04 -24.58 21.10
N LEU A 487 20.70 -23.28 21.20
CA LEU A 487 19.35 -22.80 21.51
C LEU A 487 18.31 -23.35 20.52
N LEU A 488 18.56 -23.22 19.21
CA LEU A 488 17.65 -23.73 18.19
C LEU A 488 17.46 -25.25 18.33
N ASN A 489 18.54 -26.01 18.51
CA ASN A 489 18.48 -27.46 18.63
C ASN A 489 17.70 -27.93 19.86
N ASP A 490 17.91 -27.33 21.03
CA ASP A 490 17.27 -27.77 22.27
C ASP A 490 15.79 -27.36 22.36
N VAL A 491 15.40 -26.24 21.76
CA VAL A 491 13.97 -25.91 21.57
C VAL A 491 13.33 -26.84 20.54
N TRP A 492 13.97 -27.08 19.38
CA TRP A 492 13.37 -27.90 18.31
C TRP A 492 13.15 -29.37 18.72
N LYS A 493 14.07 -29.95 19.53
CA LYS A 493 13.91 -31.27 20.17
C LYS A 493 12.66 -31.40 21.05
N LEU A 494 12.08 -30.28 21.49
CA LEU A 494 10.86 -30.22 22.30
C LEU A 494 9.63 -29.86 21.47
N LEU A 495 9.77 -28.98 20.46
CA LEU A 495 8.70 -28.69 19.52
C LEU A 495 8.26 -29.96 18.74
N MET A 496 9.21 -30.82 18.34
CA MET A 496 8.94 -32.12 17.71
C MET A 496 8.15 -33.13 18.60
N LYS A 497 7.84 -32.80 19.86
CA LYS A 497 7.02 -33.63 20.76
C LYS A 497 5.58 -33.10 20.91
N ILE A 498 5.24 -32.00 20.22
CA ILE A 498 3.91 -31.37 20.30
C ILE A 498 2.95 -32.03 19.30
N HIS A 499 2.11 -32.95 19.78
CA HIS A 499 1.11 -33.62 18.96
C HIS A 499 -0.08 -32.73 18.53
N HIS A 500 -0.26 -31.53 19.09
CA HIS A 500 -1.37 -30.63 18.74
C HIS A 500 -0.94 -29.62 17.65
N PRO A 501 -1.44 -29.72 16.40
CA PRO A 501 -0.93 -28.92 15.28
C PRO A 501 -1.03 -27.41 15.51
N LYS A 502 -2.15 -26.93 16.07
CA LYS A 502 -2.36 -25.51 16.40
C LYS A 502 -1.33 -24.93 17.38
N ARG A 503 -0.82 -25.74 18.32
CA ARG A 503 0.25 -25.30 19.26
C ARG A 503 1.62 -25.39 18.60
N TYR A 504 1.87 -26.46 17.85
CA TYR A 504 3.10 -26.66 17.08
C TYR A 504 3.34 -25.52 16.08
N ILE A 505 2.38 -25.25 15.19
CA ILE A 505 2.56 -24.27 14.10
C ILE A 505 2.77 -22.86 14.61
N ALA A 506 2.06 -22.45 15.66
CA ALA A 506 2.21 -21.13 16.27
C ALA A 506 3.61 -20.91 16.89
N CYS A 507 4.33 -21.97 17.24
CA CYS A 507 5.72 -21.91 17.68
C CYS A 507 6.69 -22.01 16.50
N ALA A 508 6.45 -22.97 15.60
CA ALA A 508 7.27 -23.18 14.40
C ALA A 508 7.32 -21.94 13.49
N GLU A 509 6.23 -21.18 13.39
CA GLU A 509 6.16 -19.88 12.70
C GLU A 509 7.27 -18.93 13.19
N ALA A 510 7.31 -18.64 14.49
CA ALA A 510 8.31 -17.74 15.07
C ALA A 510 9.74 -18.32 15.01
N TRP A 511 9.90 -19.62 15.27
CA TRP A 511 11.24 -20.24 15.19
C TRP A 511 11.75 -20.37 13.74
N SER A 512 10.87 -20.40 12.72
CA SER A 512 11.26 -20.35 11.31
C SER A 512 11.80 -18.96 10.91
N GLU A 513 11.28 -17.89 11.49
CA GLU A 513 11.78 -16.52 11.29
C GLU A 513 13.19 -16.36 11.87
N PHE A 514 13.40 -16.83 13.11
CA PHE A 514 14.72 -16.86 13.73
C PHE A 514 15.71 -17.71 12.91
N ALA A 515 15.27 -18.86 12.39
CA ALA A 515 16.10 -19.71 11.54
C ALA A 515 16.49 -19.04 10.21
N ALA A 516 15.52 -18.42 9.52
CA ALA A 516 15.76 -17.74 8.24
C ALA A 516 16.64 -16.49 8.37
N LYS A 517 16.65 -15.85 9.55
CA LYS A 517 17.49 -14.67 9.86
C LYS A 517 18.94 -15.04 10.18
N ASN A 518 19.16 -16.12 10.93
CA ASN A 518 20.46 -16.41 11.57
C ASN A 518 21.22 -17.65 11.05
N PHE A 519 20.64 -18.46 10.16
CA PHE A 519 21.23 -19.74 9.73
C PHE A 519 21.24 -19.93 8.21
N THR A 520 21.73 -21.09 7.75
CA THR A 520 21.84 -21.41 6.33
C THR A 520 20.59 -22.15 5.83
N LYS A 521 20.56 -22.39 4.51
CA LYS A 521 19.53 -23.20 3.87
C LYS A 521 19.36 -24.62 4.43
N LYS A 522 20.36 -25.18 5.12
CA LYS A 522 20.26 -26.52 5.73
C LYS A 522 19.28 -26.54 6.91
N GLU A 523 19.43 -25.58 7.81
CA GLU A 523 18.63 -25.47 9.03
C GLU A 523 17.17 -25.13 8.66
N VAL A 524 16.98 -24.17 7.75
CA VAL A 524 15.65 -23.80 7.21
C VAL A 524 14.99 -24.96 6.48
N SER A 525 15.69 -25.68 5.59
CA SER A 525 15.14 -26.86 4.89
C SER A 525 14.75 -27.99 5.86
N THR A 526 15.51 -28.16 6.95
CA THR A 526 15.17 -29.14 8.01
C THR A 526 13.87 -28.75 8.73
N ILE A 527 13.74 -27.47 9.12
CA ILE A 527 12.54 -26.91 9.76
C ILE A 527 11.31 -27.05 8.86
N LEU A 528 11.40 -26.66 7.58
CA LEU A 528 10.31 -26.84 6.61
C LEU A 528 9.95 -28.32 6.45
N GLY A 529 10.95 -29.20 6.39
CA GLY A 529 10.76 -30.65 6.35
C GLY A 529 10.04 -31.23 7.56
N ASP A 530 10.28 -30.68 8.76
CA ASP A 530 9.60 -31.08 9.99
C ASP A 530 8.18 -30.51 10.09
N ILE A 531 7.94 -29.28 9.61
CA ILE A 531 6.59 -28.71 9.56
C ILE A 531 5.70 -29.55 8.63
N ILE A 532 6.22 -30.00 7.47
CA ILE A 532 5.49 -30.93 6.60
C ILE A 532 5.11 -32.21 7.37
N LYS A 533 6.04 -32.83 8.12
CA LYS A 533 5.77 -34.06 8.90
C LYS A 533 4.67 -33.87 9.96
N HIS A 534 4.57 -32.69 10.58
CA HIS A 534 3.60 -32.42 11.65
C HIS A 534 2.24 -31.93 11.12
N MET A 535 2.19 -31.29 9.94
CA MET A 535 0.98 -30.68 9.40
C MET A 535 0.26 -31.55 8.34
N LEU A 536 0.97 -32.47 7.68
CA LEU A 536 0.38 -33.42 6.72
C LEU A 536 -0.58 -34.45 7.37
N PRO A 537 -0.31 -35.01 8.58
CA PRO A 537 -1.25 -35.85 9.29
C PRO A 537 -2.58 -35.14 9.54
N ASP A 538 -3.69 -35.87 9.41
CA ASP A 538 -5.07 -35.39 9.55
C ASP A 538 -5.42 -34.14 8.70
N ARG A 539 -4.58 -33.80 7.71
CA ARG A 539 -4.60 -32.56 6.93
C ARG A 539 -4.67 -31.28 7.76
N ALA A 540 -3.98 -31.25 8.89
CA ALA A 540 -4.01 -30.12 9.82
C ALA A 540 -3.60 -28.77 9.18
N PHE A 541 -2.87 -28.77 8.06
CA PHE A 541 -2.58 -27.57 7.26
C PHE A 541 -3.84 -26.83 6.78
N GLU A 542 -4.97 -27.51 6.53
CA GLU A 542 -6.18 -26.90 5.96
C GLU A 542 -6.78 -25.81 6.88
N GLN A 543 -6.55 -25.92 8.20
CA GLN A 543 -7.00 -24.95 9.21
C GLN A 543 -5.97 -23.83 9.49
N HIS A 544 -4.76 -23.94 8.92
CA HIS A 544 -3.57 -23.18 9.34
C HIS A 544 -2.82 -22.51 8.17
N TYR A 545 -3.48 -22.34 7.03
CA TYR A 545 -2.89 -21.68 5.85
C TYR A 545 -2.30 -20.29 6.14
N SER A 546 -2.88 -19.48 7.04
CA SER A 546 -2.32 -18.15 7.36
C SER A 546 -0.98 -18.21 8.07
N GLN A 547 -0.79 -19.12 9.03
CA GLN A 547 0.52 -19.35 9.67
C GLN A 547 1.53 -19.93 8.67
N LEU A 548 1.09 -20.81 7.75
CA LEU A 548 1.95 -21.39 6.72
C LEU A 548 2.41 -20.35 5.69
N THR A 549 1.54 -19.42 5.27
CA THR A 549 1.92 -18.27 4.43
C THR A 549 2.88 -17.33 5.17
N SER A 550 2.69 -17.14 6.48
CA SER A 550 3.61 -16.38 7.35
C SER A 550 5.02 -16.99 7.35
N VAL A 551 5.16 -18.31 7.49
CA VAL A 551 6.46 -19.03 7.36
C VAL A 551 7.14 -18.72 6.02
N VAL A 552 6.42 -18.78 4.90
CA VAL A 552 7.01 -18.49 3.56
C VAL A 552 7.44 -17.03 3.45
N SER A 553 6.62 -16.10 3.97
CA SER A 553 6.96 -14.66 4.03
C SER A 553 8.23 -14.42 4.84
N ASN A 554 8.35 -15.04 6.01
CA ASN A 554 9.48 -14.89 6.92
C ASN A 554 10.78 -15.46 6.33
N VAL A 555 10.71 -16.55 5.56
CA VAL A 555 11.86 -17.06 4.80
C VAL A 555 12.29 -16.07 3.71
N LEU A 556 11.34 -15.54 2.91
CA LEU A 556 11.63 -14.66 1.78
C LEU A 556 12.10 -13.25 2.17
N GLN A 557 11.64 -12.71 3.30
CA GLN A 557 12.09 -11.40 3.80
C GLN A 557 13.53 -11.42 4.29
N ASN A 558 13.95 -12.50 4.95
CA ASN A 558 15.28 -12.65 5.51
C ASN A 558 16.29 -13.21 4.48
N MET A 559 15.93 -14.26 3.73
CA MET A 559 16.81 -14.89 2.75
C MET A 559 16.66 -14.24 1.37
N LYS A 560 17.61 -13.38 0.99
CA LYS A 560 17.60 -12.67 -0.31
C LYS A 560 18.17 -13.48 -1.48
N ASN A 561 18.89 -14.57 -1.19
CA ASN A 561 19.50 -15.43 -2.20
C ASN A 561 18.51 -16.51 -2.68
N PHE A 562 17.80 -16.25 -3.79
CA PHE A 562 16.85 -17.22 -4.35
C PHE A 562 17.49 -18.55 -4.79
N SER A 563 18.78 -18.58 -5.15
CA SER A 563 19.52 -19.82 -5.41
C SER A 563 19.60 -20.71 -4.15
N ASP A 564 19.85 -20.10 -2.99
CA ASP A 564 19.85 -20.83 -1.72
C ASP A 564 18.46 -21.36 -1.35
N ILE A 565 17.40 -20.60 -1.62
CA ILE A 565 16.00 -21.02 -1.38
C ILE A 565 15.59 -22.19 -2.29
N PHE A 566 15.75 -22.06 -3.62
CA PHE A 566 15.34 -23.12 -4.55
C PHE A 566 16.22 -24.37 -4.48
N SER A 567 17.44 -24.28 -3.94
CA SER A 567 18.28 -25.44 -3.63
C SER A 567 17.93 -26.16 -2.31
N MET A 568 16.83 -25.79 -1.63
CA MET A 568 16.31 -26.52 -0.47
C MET A 568 15.40 -27.69 -0.90
N ASP A 569 15.80 -28.93 -0.60
CA ASP A 569 15.04 -30.17 -0.84
C ASP A 569 13.59 -30.21 -0.30
N LYS A 570 13.23 -29.28 0.59
CA LYS A 570 11.92 -29.19 1.25
C LYS A 570 11.14 -27.91 0.96
N PHE A 571 11.70 -26.94 0.23
CA PHE A 571 10.99 -25.69 -0.06
C PHE A 571 9.84 -25.90 -1.06
N LEU A 572 10.10 -26.52 -2.23
CA LEU A 572 9.02 -26.82 -3.18
C LEU A 572 7.97 -27.80 -2.59
N PRO A 573 8.35 -28.92 -1.90
CA PRO A 573 7.38 -29.75 -1.18
C PRO A 573 6.56 -29.03 -0.10
N PHE A 574 7.07 -27.95 0.50
CA PHE A 574 6.30 -27.12 1.43
C PHE A 574 5.24 -26.29 0.70
N LEU A 575 5.57 -25.73 -0.48
CA LEU A 575 4.61 -25.05 -1.34
C LEU A 575 3.55 -26.01 -1.91
N ASP A 576 3.90 -27.28 -2.14
CA ASP A 576 2.97 -28.31 -2.61
C ASP A 576 1.96 -28.78 -1.56
N MET A 577 2.23 -28.57 -0.27
CA MET A 577 1.27 -28.83 0.82
C MET A 577 0.03 -27.92 0.75
N PHE A 578 0.08 -26.81 -0.01
CA PHE A 578 -1.06 -25.93 -0.22
C PHE A 578 -2.03 -26.54 -1.25
N HIS A 579 -2.86 -27.49 -0.81
CA HIS A 579 -3.85 -28.15 -1.68
C HIS A 579 -5.00 -27.24 -2.14
N ASN A 580 -5.31 -26.15 -1.42
CA ASN A 580 -6.26 -25.16 -1.89
C ASN A 580 -5.59 -24.25 -2.93
N GLU A 581 -5.99 -24.39 -4.21
CA GLU A 581 -5.46 -23.64 -5.35
C GLU A 581 -5.38 -22.13 -5.09
N THR A 582 -6.43 -21.52 -4.53
CA THR A 582 -6.44 -20.08 -4.23
C THR A 582 -5.30 -19.66 -3.29
N LYS A 583 -5.02 -20.49 -2.27
CA LYS A 583 -3.92 -20.24 -1.31
C LYS A 583 -2.56 -20.62 -1.87
N LYS A 584 -2.47 -21.64 -2.73
CA LYS A 584 -1.24 -21.94 -3.46
C LYS A 584 -0.85 -20.77 -4.37
N VAL A 585 -1.81 -20.18 -5.07
CA VAL A 585 -1.62 -19.01 -5.96
C VAL A 585 -1.25 -17.76 -5.17
N GLU A 586 -1.90 -17.48 -4.03
CA GLU A 586 -1.48 -16.39 -3.12
C GLU A 586 0.00 -16.52 -2.71
N VAL A 587 0.43 -17.71 -2.29
CA VAL A 587 1.84 -17.96 -1.92
C VAL A 587 2.77 -17.88 -3.13
N CYS A 588 2.37 -18.41 -4.29
CA CYS A 588 3.17 -18.29 -5.53
C CYS A 588 3.35 -16.83 -5.96
N LYS A 589 2.30 -16.00 -5.87
CA LYS A 589 2.37 -14.54 -6.07
C LYS A 589 3.32 -13.89 -5.05
N LEU A 590 3.35 -14.36 -3.80
CA LEU A 590 4.27 -13.88 -2.76
C LEU A 590 5.74 -14.21 -3.10
N VAL A 591 6.05 -15.46 -3.52
CA VAL A 591 7.42 -15.83 -3.96
C VAL A 591 7.85 -15.02 -5.19
N ALA A 592 6.98 -14.88 -6.19
CA ALA A 592 7.29 -14.14 -7.42
C ALA A 592 7.45 -12.62 -7.18
N SER A 593 6.63 -12.02 -6.31
CA SER A 593 6.76 -10.60 -5.95
C SER A 593 8.01 -10.33 -5.11
N ALA A 594 8.40 -11.25 -4.21
CA ALA A 594 9.66 -11.19 -3.49
C ALA A 594 10.88 -11.30 -4.42
N PHE A 595 10.83 -12.14 -5.46
CA PHE A 595 11.89 -12.17 -6.47
C PHE A 595 11.94 -10.88 -7.29
N ASN A 596 10.79 -10.33 -7.67
CA ASN A 596 10.72 -9.11 -8.47
C ASN A 596 11.14 -7.85 -7.69
N SER A 597 10.89 -7.77 -6.38
CA SER A 597 11.19 -6.59 -5.55
C SER A 597 12.69 -6.34 -5.30
N ILE A 598 13.56 -7.36 -5.46
CA ILE A 598 15.01 -7.17 -5.32
C ILE A 598 15.53 -6.32 -6.52
N PRO A 599 16.14 -5.15 -6.30
CA PRO A 599 16.68 -4.33 -7.39
C PRO A 599 17.90 -4.99 -8.05
N ASP A 600 18.07 -4.75 -9.35
CA ASP A 600 19.21 -5.17 -10.20
C ASP A 600 19.59 -6.66 -10.20
N SER A 601 18.78 -7.53 -9.60
CA SER A 601 18.98 -8.98 -9.58
C SER A 601 18.67 -9.63 -10.94
N THR A 602 19.63 -9.65 -11.85
CA THR A 602 19.58 -10.57 -13.01
C THR A 602 19.94 -11.99 -12.57
N THR A 603 19.48 -13.00 -13.31
CA THR A 603 19.73 -14.41 -12.96
C THR A 603 19.97 -15.28 -14.20
N SER A 604 20.98 -16.14 -14.10
CA SER A 604 21.36 -17.16 -15.08
C SER A 604 21.39 -18.59 -14.49
N ASP A 605 21.13 -18.73 -13.19
CA ASP A 605 21.13 -20.01 -12.47
C ASP A 605 19.94 -20.89 -12.89
N PRO A 606 20.17 -22.08 -13.49
CA PRO A 606 19.11 -23.00 -13.87
C PRO A 606 18.21 -23.44 -12.70
N ILE A 607 18.72 -23.49 -11.47
CA ILE A 607 17.93 -23.89 -10.29
C ILE A 607 16.83 -22.85 -10.02
N VAL A 608 17.20 -21.56 -10.01
CA VAL A 608 16.27 -20.44 -9.81
C VAL A 608 15.32 -20.30 -11.00
N ILE A 609 15.83 -20.45 -12.23
CA ILE A 609 15.01 -20.36 -13.44
C ILE A 609 13.95 -21.46 -13.48
N ASN A 610 14.31 -22.71 -13.18
CA ASN A 610 13.36 -23.83 -13.14
C ASN A 610 12.37 -23.69 -11.97
N GLY A 611 12.84 -23.26 -10.79
CA GLY A 611 12.00 -23.03 -9.61
C GLY A 611 10.95 -21.92 -9.82
N LEU A 612 11.36 -20.78 -10.38
CA LEU A 612 10.43 -19.70 -10.74
C LEU A 612 9.55 -20.08 -11.92
N MET A 613 10.05 -20.81 -12.92
CA MET A 613 9.23 -21.34 -14.03
C MET A 613 8.10 -22.24 -13.50
N TYR A 614 8.38 -23.11 -12.51
CA TYR A 614 7.35 -23.91 -11.85
C TYR A 614 6.29 -23.03 -11.15
N ILE A 615 6.72 -22.06 -10.34
CA ILE A 615 5.83 -21.13 -9.62
C ILE A 615 4.98 -20.28 -10.59
N CYS A 616 5.58 -19.79 -11.68
CA CYS A 616 4.88 -19.05 -12.73
C CYS A 616 3.89 -19.92 -13.50
N LYS A 617 4.20 -21.21 -13.75
CA LYS A 617 3.26 -22.17 -14.33
C LYS A 617 2.05 -22.38 -13.41
N VAL A 618 2.27 -22.65 -12.12
CA VAL A 618 1.18 -22.76 -11.12
C VAL A 618 0.31 -21.49 -11.04
N MET A 619 0.90 -20.29 -11.16
CA MET A 619 0.11 -19.05 -11.24
C MET A 619 -0.70 -18.98 -12.55
N HIS A 620 -0.11 -19.32 -13.70
CA HIS A 620 -0.77 -19.27 -14.99
C HIS A 620 -1.90 -20.31 -15.13
N ASP A 621 -1.66 -21.56 -14.73
CA ASP A 621 -2.61 -22.67 -14.83
C ASP A 621 -3.87 -22.43 -13.98
N SER A 622 -3.79 -21.58 -12.95
CA SER A 622 -4.94 -21.17 -12.13
C SER A 622 -5.87 -20.16 -12.82
N ILE A 623 -5.43 -19.53 -13.91
CA ILE A 623 -6.16 -18.47 -14.61
C ILE A 623 -7.12 -19.12 -15.62
N ASN A 624 -8.41 -18.87 -15.42
CA ASN A 624 -9.48 -19.43 -16.23
C ASN A 624 -10.41 -18.33 -16.77
N ALA A 625 -11.44 -18.74 -17.54
CA ALA A 625 -12.36 -17.81 -18.18
C ALA A 625 -13.21 -16.96 -17.21
N LEU A 626 -13.29 -17.35 -15.93
CA LEU A 626 -13.99 -16.62 -14.86
C LEU A 626 -13.05 -15.76 -13.99
N SER A 627 -11.73 -15.85 -14.18
CA SER A 627 -10.76 -15.01 -13.47
C SER A 627 -10.96 -13.53 -13.81
N LEU A 628 -10.85 -12.66 -12.81
CA LEU A 628 -10.92 -11.21 -12.97
C LEU A 628 -9.73 -10.69 -13.78
N ASP A 629 -9.92 -9.60 -14.53
CA ASP A 629 -8.86 -9.04 -15.36
C ASP A 629 -7.71 -8.42 -14.53
N ASP A 630 -8.00 -7.94 -13.31
CA ASP A 630 -6.98 -7.52 -12.35
C ASP A 630 -6.12 -8.70 -11.87
N ASP A 631 -6.68 -9.91 -11.72
CA ASP A 631 -5.92 -11.12 -11.38
C ASP A 631 -5.03 -11.57 -12.55
N LYS A 632 -5.56 -11.54 -13.78
CA LYS A 632 -4.80 -11.81 -15.01
C LYS A 632 -3.64 -10.84 -15.15
N LYS A 633 -3.89 -9.55 -14.86
CA LYS A 633 -2.89 -8.48 -14.90
C LYS A 633 -1.83 -8.67 -13.81
N ALA A 634 -2.22 -8.86 -12.56
CA ALA A 634 -1.27 -9.07 -11.46
C ALA A 634 -0.36 -10.29 -11.68
N ALA A 635 -0.92 -11.39 -12.20
CA ALA A 635 -0.12 -12.55 -12.59
C ALA A 635 0.79 -12.26 -13.79
N SER A 636 0.28 -11.57 -14.82
CA SER A 636 1.08 -11.16 -16.00
C SER A 636 2.26 -10.28 -15.62
N ASP A 637 2.04 -9.26 -14.79
CA ASP A 637 3.06 -8.31 -14.38
C ASP A 637 4.18 -9.01 -13.58
N LEU A 638 3.83 -10.00 -12.73
CA LEU A 638 4.80 -10.83 -12.01
C LEU A 638 5.58 -11.77 -12.93
N ILE A 639 4.92 -12.44 -13.88
CA ILE A 639 5.56 -13.34 -14.84
C ILE A 639 6.48 -12.56 -15.79
N SER A 640 6.04 -11.39 -16.28
CA SER A 640 6.85 -10.47 -17.07
C SER A 640 8.06 -9.95 -16.31
N GLY A 641 7.93 -9.63 -15.01
CA GLY A 641 9.06 -9.28 -14.14
C GLY A 641 10.12 -10.38 -14.05
N PHE A 642 9.70 -11.63 -13.91
CA PHE A 642 10.59 -12.79 -13.94
C PHE A 642 11.31 -12.92 -15.30
N ILE A 643 10.57 -12.91 -16.40
CA ILE A 643 11.12 -13.05 -17.77
C ILE A 643 12.14 -11.95 -18.09
N LEU A 644 11.94 -10.72 -17.61
CA LEU A 644 12.85 -9.60 -17.81
C LEU A 644 14.13 -9.66 -16.95
N LYS A 645 14.14 -10.45 -15.87
CA LYS A 645 15.32 -10.68 -15.01
C LYS A 645 16.20 -11.86 -15.43
N VAL A 646 15.67 -12.80 -16.23
CA VAL A 646 16.45 -13.96 -16.71
C VAL A 646 17.35 -13.56 -17.87
N THR A 647 18.68 -13.65 -17.68
CA THR A 647 19.67 -13.23 -18.68
C THR A 647 20.84 -14.19 -18.81
N PHE A 648 21.05 -14.77 -20.00
CA PHE A 648 22.22 -15.62 -20.33
C PHE A 648 23.40 -14.81 -20.92
N GLY A 649 23.36 -13.49 -20.79
CA GLY A 649 24.46 -12.57 -21.12
C GLY A 649 24.77 -12.48 -22.62
N LYS A 650 25.67 -13.35 -23.10
CA LYS A 650 26.06 -13.44 -24.52
C LYS A 650 25.58 -14.72 -25.22
N ASP A 651 25.00 -15.67 -24.49
CA ASP A 651 24.38 -16.85 -25.11
C ASP A 651 22.97 -16.51 -25.59
N PHE A 652 22.92 -15.98 -26.81
CA PHE A 652 21.66 -15.57 -27.45
C PHE A 652 20.82 -16.79 -27.88
N GLU A 653 21.43 -17.95 -28.12
CA GLU A 653 20.72 -19.19 -28.48
C GLU A 653 19.99 -19.74 -27.24
N GLN A 654 20.67 -19.83 -26.08
CA GLN A 654 20.04 -20.20 -24.81
C GLN A 654 18.94 -19.22 -24.38
N GLN A 655 19.15 -17.91 -24.55
CA GLN A 655 18.12 -16.89 -24.27
C GLN A 655 16.89 -17.05 -25.16
N LEU A 656 17.05 -17.35 -26.44
CA LEU A 656 15.93 -17.58 -27.35
C LEU A 656 15.20 -18.89 -27.01
N SER A 657 15.91 -19.96 -26.64
CA SER A 657 15.31 -21.21 -26.17
C SER A 657 14.47 -21.02 -24.90
N PHE A 658 14.94 -20.21 -23.94
CA PHE A 658 14.15 -19.84 -22.76
C PHE A 658 12.86 -19.10 -23.13
N PHE A 659 12.92 -18.13 -24.04
CA PHE A 659 11.70 -17.44 -24.51
C PHE A 659 10.72 -18.36 -25.24
N VAL A 660 11.21 -19.37 -25.98
CA VAL A 660 10.36 -20.43 -26.57
C VAL A 660 9.66 -21.25 -25.49
N GLU A 661 10.34 -21.62 -24.39
CA GLU A 661 9.68 -22.33 -23.28
C GLU A 661 8.66 -21.42 -22.56
N CYS A 662 9.00 -20.16 -22.27
CA CYS A 662 8.07 -19.18 -21.68
C CYS A 662 6.81 -19.03 -22.53
N ARG A 663 6.93 -18.95 -23.86
CA ARG A 663 5.76 -18.88 -24.75
C ARG A 663 4.91 -20.15 -24.70
N ALA A 664 5.54 -21.33 -24.73
CA ALA A 664 4.82 -22.60 -24.65
C ALA A 664 4.08 -22.74 -23.30
N SER A 665 4.62 -22.15 -22.24
CA SER A 665 4.07 -22.18 -20.89
C SER A 665 2.94 -21.16 -20.68
N PHE A 666 3.12 -19.91 -21.11
CA PHE A 666 2.26 -18.77 -20.74
C PHE A 666 1.36 -18.28 -21.88
N TYR A 667 0.86 -19.21 -22.70
CA TYR A 667 0.11 -18.90 -23.92
C TYR A 667 -1.22 -18.15 -23.71
N GLY A 668 -1.75 -18.13 -22.48
CA GLY A 668 -3.04 -17.50 -22.14
C GLY A 668 -2.97 -16.03 -21.74
N LEU A 669 -1.78 -15.40 -21.71
CA LEU A 669 -1.61 -14.03 -21.18
C LEU A 669 -1.00 -13.07 -22.20
N ASP A 670 -1.84 -12.21 -22.80
CA ASP A 670 -1.44 -11.23 -23.82
C ASP A 670 -0.29 -10.32 -23.38
N SER A 671 -0.28 -9.84 -22.14
CA SER A 671 0.80 -8.97 -21.59
C SER A 671 2.14 -9.71 -21.51
N VAL A 672 2.13 -11.00 -21.18
CA VAL A 672 3.34 -11.84 -21.14
C VAL A 672 3.84 -12.13 -22.56
N LEU A 673 2.94 -12.46 -23.49
CA LEU A 673 3.27 -12.67 -24.90
C LEU A 673 3.82 -11.39 -25.57
N ALA A 674 3.26 -10.22 -25.27
CA ALA A 674 3.78 -8.93 -25.71
C ALA A 674 5.17 -8.64 -25.13
N THR A 675 5.36 -8.88 -23.83
CA THR A 675 6.67 -8.75 -23.16
C THR A 675 7.72 -9.66 -23.82
N LEU A 676 7.36 -10.89 -24.18
CA LEU A 676 8.22 -11.82 -24.92
C LEU A 676 8.55 -11.32 -26.34
N VAL A 677 7.61 -10.70 -27.05
CA VAL A 677 7.86 -10.08 -28.37
C VAL A 677 8.83 -8.90 -28.25
N HIS A 678 8.61 -7.97 -27.31
CA HIS A 678 9.55 -6.87 -27.06
C HIS A 678 10.93 -7.40 -26.62
N ALA A 679 11.00 -8.46 -25.82
CA ALA A 679 12.25 -9.07 -25.38
C ALA A 679 13.04 -9.71 -26.54
N VAL A 680 12.37 -10.41 -27.47
CA VAL A 680 13.01 -10.98 -28.66
C VAL A 680 13.39 -9.90 -29.69
N ASN A 681 12.59 -8.84 -29.84
CA ASN A 681 12.97 -7.65 -30.62
C ASN A 681 14.21 -6.95 -30.03
N ARG A 682 14.30 -6.82 -28.70
CA ARG A 682 15.48 -6.33 -27.99
C ARG A 682 16.70 -7.24 -28.19
N LEU A 683 16.51 -8.56 -28.17
CA LEU A 683 17.57 -9.56 -28.41
C LEU A 683 18.15 -9.44 -29.83
N SER A 684 17.28 -9.34 -30.83
CA SER A 684 17.64 -9.10 -32.24
C SER A 684 18.44 -7.80 -32.41
N SER A 685 17.93 -6.70 -31.83
CA SER A 685 18.58 -5.39 -31.84
C SER A 685 19.96 -5.40 -31.13
N GLN A 686 20.11 -6.14 -30.02
CA GLN A 686 21.41 -6.32 -29.35
C GLN A 686 22.42 -7.05 -30.24
N VAL A 687 22.03 -8.14 -30.89
CA VAL A 687 22.89 -8.87 -31.83
C VAL A 687 23.34 -7.96 -32.97
N ASN A 688 22.41 -7.21 -33.57
CA ASN A 688 22.72 -6.25 -34.61
C ASN A 688 23.70 -5.14 -34.13
N LYS A 689 23.46 -4.57 -32.93
CA LYS A 689 24.33 -3.54 -32.32
C LYS A 689 25.75 -4.04 -32.06
N ILE A 690 25.91 -5.28 -31.58
CA ILE A 690 27.22 -5.91 -31.36
C ILE A 690 27.96 -6.13 -32.69
N VAL A 691 27.22 -6.56 -33.71
CA VAL A 691 27.73 -6.93 -35.04
C VAL A 691 27.87 -5.72 -35.99
N LYS A 692 27.33 -4.55 -35.60
CA LYS A 692 27.31 -3.29 -36.37
C LYS A 692 26.79 -3.50 -37.81
N GLY A 693 25.74 -4.29 -37.99
CA GLY A 693 25.17 -4.62 -39.30
C GLY A 693 26.09 -5.43 -40.24
N ASN A 694 27.12 -6.13 -39.73
CA ASN A 694 27.98 -7.06 -40.49
C ASN A 694 27.61 -8.53 -40.22
N HIS A 695 26.37 -8.92 -40.48
CA HIS A 695 25.86 -10.25 -40.10
C HIS A 695 26.62 -11.40 -40.78
N THR A 696 27.25 -12.25 -39.96
CA THR A 696 27.70 -13.59 -40.36
C THR A 696 26.51 -14.50 -40.68
N ARG A 697 26.75 -15.60 -41.42
CA ARG A 697 25.71 -16.62 -41.72
C ARG A 697 24.97 -17.12 -40.46
N LYS A 698 25.67 -17.34 -39.35
CA LYS A 698 25.06 -17.72 -38.06
C LYS A 698 24.18 -16.61 -37.50
N THR A 699 24.73 -15.40 -37.35
CA THR A 699 23.97 -14.26 -36.78
C THR A 699 22.80 -13.81 -37.65
N SER A 700 22.86 -13.98 -38.98
CA SER A 700 21.72 -13.73 -39.86
C SER A 700 20.62 -14.79 -39.70
N ALA A 701 20.98 -16.07 -39.60
CA ALA A 701 20.03 -17.13 -39.30
C ALA A 701 19.37 -16.94 -37.92
N PHE A 702 20.14 -16.53 -36.90
CA PHE A 702 19.64 -16.22 -35.57
C PHE A 702 18.63 -15.07 -35.57
N VAL A 703 18.96 -13.93 -36.20
CA VAL A 703 18.05 -12.79 -36.33
C VAL A 703 16.75 -13.21 -37.05
N ARG A 704 16.84 -14.01 -38.12
CA ARG A 704 15.67 -14.57 -38.81
C ARG A 704 14.84 -15.48 -37.91
N ALA A 705 15.46 -16.25 -37.00
CA ALA A 705 14.74 -17.04 -36.01
C ALA A 705 14.02 -16.16 -34.98
N CYS A 706 14.62 -15.06 -34.53
CA CYS A 706 13.95 -14.06 -33.69
C CYS A 706 12.75 -13.42 -34.42
N THR A 707 12.88 -13.03 -35.69
CA THR A 707 11.77 -12.45 -36.46
C THR A 707 10.69 -13.49 -36.78
N ALA A 708 11.07 -14.75 -37.03
CA ALA A 708 10.10 -15.84 -37.18
C ALA A 708 9.32 -16.05 -35.87
N TYR A 709 10.01 -16.06 -34.72
CA TYR A 709 9.38 -16.16 -33.40
C TYR A 709 8.37 -15.03 -33.18
N THR A 710 8.69 -13.77 -33.45
CA THR A 710 7.72 -12.67 -33.26
C THR A 710 6.57 -12.78 -34.26
N PHE A 711 6.84 -13.10 -35.53
CA PHE A 711 5.82 -13.32 -36.56
C PHE A 711 4.82 -14.43 -36.20
N ILE A 712 5.25 -15.55 -35.60
CA ILE A 712 4.31 -16.59 -35.12
C ILE A 712 3.75 -16.32 -33.72
N THR A 713 4.25 -15.35 -32.95
CA THR A 713 3.74 -15.02 -31.58
C THR A 713 2.64 -13.98 -31.62
N ILE A 714 2.78 -12.94 -32.44
CA ILE A 714 1.81 -11.84 -32.53
C ILE A 714 0.39 -12.33 -32.88
N PRO A 715 0.17 -13.27 -33.83
CA PRO A 715 -1.17 -13.84 -34.10
C PRO A 715 -1.85 -14.50 -32.90
N SER A 716 -1.11 -14.93 -31.87
CA SER A 716 -1.66 -15.64 -30.70
C SER A 716 -2.31 -14.72 -29.66
N LEU A 717 -1.98 -13.43 -29.66
CA LEU A 717 -2.59 -12.42 -28.78
C LEU A 717 -4.08 -12.27 -29.09
N GLN A 718 -4.91 -11.89 -28.11
CA GLN A 718 -6.32 -11.57 -28.34
C GLN A 718 -6.53 -10.12 -28.77
N ASP A 719 -5.83 -9.15 -28.18
CA ASP A 719 -6.01 -7.73 -28.52
C ASP A 719 -5.46 -7.36 -29.92
N LYS A 720 -6.38 -6.99 -30.82
CA LYS A 720 -6.06 -6.49 -32.17
C LYS A 720 -5.21 -5.21 -32.17
N GLN A 721 -5.37 -4.32 -31.20
CA GLN A 721 -4.60 -3.07 -31.14
C GLN A 721 -3.14 -3.33 -30.74
N LEU A 722 -2.92 -4.14 -29.70
CA LEU A 722 -1.58 -4.59 -29.29
C LEU A 722 -0.88 -5.41 -30.39
N ARG A 723 -1.59 -6.31 -31.08
CA ARG A 723 -1.06 -7.00 -32.28
C ARG A 723 -0.50 -6.02 -33.31
N LEU A 724 -1.26 -4.97 -33.62
CA LEU A 724 -0.93 -4.00 -34.66
C LEU A 724 0.32 -3.17 -34.31
N LEU A 725 0.47 -2.77 -33.04
CA LEU A 725 1.67 -2.11 -32.51
C LEU A 725 2.90 -3.04 -32.58
N LEU A 726 2.76 -4.29 -32.13
CA LEU A 726 3.86 -5.25 -32.09
C LEU A 726 4.34 -5.68 -33.49
N TYR A 727 3.46 -5.73 -34.50
CA TYR A 727 3.87 -5.92 -35.89
C TYR A 727 4.71 -4.74 -36.39
N MET A 728 4.32 -3.50 -36.11
CA MET A 728 5.10 -2.31 -36.49
C MET A 728 6.52 -2.34 -35.92
N GLU A 729 6.65 -2.56 -34.60
CA GLU A 729 7.97 -2.66 -33.95
C GLU A 729 8.81 -3.81 -34.55
N SER A 730 8.20 -4.98 -34.72
CA SER A 730 8.89 -6.16 -35.24
C SER A 730 9.32 -5.98 -36.69
N GLY A 731 8.54 -5.26 -37.51
CA GLY A 731 8.91 -4.89 -38.87
C GLY A 731 10.10 -3.93 -38.91
N GLN A 732 10.10 -2.89 -38.07
CA GLN A 732 11.25 -1.97 -37.96
C GLN A 732 12.53 -2.67 -37.47
N VAL A 733 12.41 -3.59 -36.51
CA VAL A 733 13.55 -4.40 -36.01
C VAL A 733 14.03 -5.41 -37.07
N ALA A 734 13.14 -5.95 -37.91
CA ALA A 734 13.48 -6.79 -39.04
C ALA A 734 14.22 -6.01 -40.15
N LEU A 735 13.75 -4.81 -40.54
CA LEU A 735 14.43 -3.94 -41.51
C LEU A 735 15.84 -3.59 -41.02
N THR A 736 15.96 -3.03 -39.82
CA THR A 736 17.26 -2.60 -39.27
C THR A 736 18.26 -3.74 -39.17
N SER A 737 17.79 -4.99 -39.03
CA SER A 737 18.59 -6.22 -38.94
C SER A 737 18.63 -7.01 -40.27
N GLN A 738 18.43 -6.32 -41.41
CA GLN A 738 18.62 -6.82 -42.78
C GLN A 738 17.74 -8.05 -43.14
N CYS A 739 16.60 -8.22 -42.47
CA CYS A 739 15.63 -9.29 -42.68
C CYS A 739 14.44 -8.81 -43.52
N ILE A 740 14.76 -8.32 -44.72
CA ILE A 740 13.84 -7.67 -45.66
C ILE A 740 12.59 -8.53 -45.94
N THR A 741 12.78 -9.79 -46.33
CA THR A 741 11.66 -10.68 -46.70
C THR A 741 10.76 -11.06 -45.52
N GLN A 742 11.30 -11.06 -44.30
CA GLN A 742 10.49 -11.24 -43.09
C GLN A 742 9.73 -9.95 -42.73
N SER A 743 10.34 -8.79 -42.95
CA SER A 743 9.69 -7.49 -42.73
C SER A 743 8.53 -7.23 -43.70
N ASP A 744 8.70 -7.57 -44.98
CA ASP A 744 7.65 -7.52 -46.00
C ASP A 744 6.43 -8.38 -45.59
N ALA A 745 6.67 -9.60 -45.12
CA ALA A 745 5.61 -10.48 -44.58
C ALA A 745 4.90 -9.86 -43.36
N ILE A 746 5.66 -9.26 -42.42
CA ILE A 746 5.10 -8.56 -41.25
C ILE A 746 4.21 -7.38 -41.68
N TYR A 747 4.64 -6.56 -42.65
CA TYR A 747 3.83 -5.43 -43.13
C TYR A 747 2.59 -5.89 -43.92
N LYS A 748 2.67 -7.00 -44.67
CA LYS A 748 1.49 -7.65 -45.29
C LYS A 748 0.47 -8.12 -44.24
N SER A 749 0.92 -8.81 -43.18
CA SER A 749 0.05 -9.18 -42.05
C SER A 749 -0.52 -7.96 -41.31
N SER A 750 0.24 -6.86 -41.24
CA SER A 750 -0.25 -5.59 -40.68
C SER A 750 -1.38 -5.00 -41.50
N ILE A 751 -1.27 -4.97 -42.84
CA ILE A 751 -2.31 -4.44 -43.74
C ILE A 751 -3.58 -5.29 -43.64
N SER A 752 -3.46 -6.62 -43.57
CA SER A 752 -4.60 -7.51 -43.32
C SER A 752 -5.28 -7.22 -41.98
N LEU A 753 -4.50 -7.06 -40.90
CA LEU A 753 -5.04 -6.75 -39.57
C LEU A 753 -5.71 -5.36 -39.52
N ILE A 754 -5.22 -4.38 -40.28
CA ILE A 754 -5.87 -3.07 -40.43
C ILE A 754 -7.26 -3.25 -41.04
N MET A 755 -7.41 -4.06 -42.10
CA MET A 755 -8.72 -4.40 -42.67
C MET A 755 -9.64 -5.11 -41.64
N ASP A 756 -9.10 -6.05 -40.87
CA ASP A 756 -9.84 -6.77 -39.81
C ASP A 756 -10.26 -5.87 -38.63
N ILE A 757 -9.63 -4.72 -38.45
CA ILE A 757 -10.02 -3.72 -37.43
C ILE A 757 -11.07 -2.77 -38.02
N LEU A 758 -10.86 -2.28 -39.24
CA LEU A 758 -11.70 -1.27 -39.88
C LEU A 758 -13.08 -1.77 -40.34
N THR A 759 -13.22 -3.07 -40.57
CA THR A 759 -14.49 -3.71 -40.97
C THR A 759 -15.42 -4.04 -39.79
N VAL A 760 -14.91 -4.09 -38.55
CA VAL A 760 -15.71 -4.43 -37.36
C VAL A 760 -16.34 -3.18 -36.75
N PRO A 761 -17.69 -3.12 -36.58
CA PRO A 761 -18.35 -1.96 -36.00
C PRO A 761 -18.07 -1.82 -34.49
N ASP A 762 -17.95 -0.58 -34.03
CA ASP A 762 -17.46 -0.20 -32.71
C ASP A 762 -18.25 -0.83 -31.54
N LYS A 763 -17.64 -1.80 -30.86
CA LYS A 763 -18.12 -2.37 -29.59
C LYS A 763 -17.09 -2.19 -28.48
N LYS A 764 -17.09 -1.01 -27.84
CA LYS A 764 -16.35 -0.67 -26.59
C LYS A 764 -14.83 -0.95 -26.55
N GLY A 765 -14.20 -1.26 -27.68
CA GLY A 765 -12.78 -1.61 -27.76
C GLY A 765 -12.13 -1.31 -29.11
N GLY A 766 -12.73 -0.43 -29.93
CA GLY A 766 -12.08 0.09 -31.13
C GLY A 766 -10.96 1.06 -30.76
N MET A 767 -9.85 1.00 -31.51
CA MET A 767 -8.76 1.98 -31.36
C MET A 767 -9.30 3.38 -31.71
N SER A 768 -9.08 4.36 -30.82
CA SER A 768 -9.60 5.72 -31.04
C SER A 768 -9.15 6.29 -32.38
N HIS A 769 -10.01 7.09 -33.02
CA HIS A 769 -9.74 7.66 -34.35
C HIS A 769 -8.43 8.47 -34.40
N GLN A 770 -8.03 9.10 -33.28
CA GLN A 770 -6.76 9.81 -33.17
C GLN A 770 -5.57 8.84 -33.04
N ASN A 771 -5.69 7.78 -32.23
CA ASN A 771 -4.66 6.77 -32.09
C ASN A 771 -4.42 6.02 -33.41
N LEU A 772 -5.49 5.74 -34.17
CA LEU A 772 -5.41 5.16 -35.51
C LEU A 772 -4.64 6.07 -36.48
N VAL A 773 -4.97 7.37 -36.56
CA VAL A 773 -4.26 8.30 -37.46
C VAL A 773 -2.80 8.49 -37.03
N GLY A 774 -2.51 8.48 -35.72
CA GLY A 774 -1.14 8.47 -35.20
C GLY A 774 -0.37 7.22 -35.61
N PHE A 775 -0.93 6.03 -35.39
CA PHE A 775 -0.35 4.76 -35.83
C PHE A 775 -0.11 4.74 -37.35
N LEU A 776 -1.12 5.09 -38.15
CA LEU A 776 -1.02 5.06 -39.61
C LEU A 776 0.01 6.07 -40.13
N SER A 777 0.22 7.20 -39.45
CA SER A 777 1.30 8.13 -39.78
C SER A 777 2.69 7.49 -39.57
N THR A 778 2.87 6.74 -38.48
CA THR A 778 4.10 5.96 -38.21
C THR A 778 4.25 4.75 -39.13
N PHE A 779 3.14 4.16 -39.58
CA PHE A 779 3.14 3.06 -40.55
C PHE A 779 3.64 3.57 -41.92
N LEU A 780 3.12 4.71 -42.38
CA LEU A 780 3.56 5.36 -43.61
C LEU A 780 5.02 5.85 -43.54
N SER A 781 5.51 6.35 -42.38
CA SER A 781 6.95 6.66 -42.27
C SER A 781 7.83 5.41 -42.26
N SER A 782 7.37 4.30 -41.67
CA SER A 782 8.07 3.01 -41.72
C SER A 782 8.13 2.45 -43.15
N LEU A 783 7.03 2.57 -43.89
CA LEU A 783 6.88 2.03 -45.24
C LEU A 783 7.77 2.72 -46.29
N LEU A 784 8.14 3.99 -46.09
CA LEU A 784 9.08 4.73 -46.97
C LEU A 784 10.46 4.05 -47.06
N LEU A 785 10.88 3.35 -45.99
CA LEU A 785 12.15 2.63 -45.91
C LEU A 785 12.11 1.23 -46.52
N VAL A 786 10.91 0.65 -46.69
CA VAL A 786 10.74 -0.74 -47.13
C VAL A 786 11.08 -0.82 -48.63
N PRO A 787 12.02 -1.68 -49.05
CA PRO A 787 12.25 -1.92 -50.47
C PRO A 787 11.07 -2.64 -51.10
N ASP A 788 10.66 -2.19 -52.29
CA ASP A 788 9.70 -2.92 -53.11
C ASP A 788 10.26 -4.28 -53.56
N ASN A 789 9.38 -5.26 -53.70
CA ASN A 789 9.74 -6.57 -54.26
C ASN A 789 9.69 -6.48 -55.80
N PRO A 790 10.81 -6.71 -56.53
CA PRO A 790 10.86 -6.57 -57.98
C PRO A 790 9.84 -7.44 -58.73
N ASP A 791 9.46 -8.60 -58.17
CA ASP A 791 8.51 -9.53 -58.79
C ASP A 791 7.04 -9.10 -58.60
N GLN A 792 6.76 -8.15 -57.70
CA GLN A 792 5.39 -7.78 -57.29
C GLN A 792 4.95 -6.39 -57.76
N GLY A 793 5.84 -5.66 -58.45
CA GLY A 793 5.57 -4.34 -59.00
C GLY A 793 5.77 -3.19 -58.01
N VAL A 794 5.86 -1.99 -58.59
CA VAL A 794 6.15 -0.73 -57.90
C VAL A 794 5.10 -0.40 -56.83
N LEU A 795 5.57 -0.02 -55.64
CA LEU A 795 4.77 0.41 -54.49
C LEU A 795 3.70 -0.61 -54.04
N TYR A 796 3.96 -1.91 -54.20
CA TYR A 796 2.99 -3.00 -53.94
C TYR A 796 2.30 -2.87 -52.57
N LEU A 797 3.08 -2.64 -51.50
CA LEU A 797 2.55 -2.52 -50.13
C LEU A 797 1.68 -1.27 -49.94
N LEU A 798 2.05 -0.15 -50.57
CA LEU A 798 1.24 1.07 -50.53
C LEU A 798 -0.05 0.92 -51.33
N ARG A 799 0.00 0.26 -52.50
CA ARG A 799 -1.18 -0.11 -53.29
C ARG A 799 -2.12 -1.02 -52.49
N GLY A 800 -1.58 -2.02 -51.78
CA GLY A 800 -2.36 -2.88 -50.88
C GLY A 800 -3.03 -2.11 -49.74
N PHE A 801 -2.31 -1.18 -49.11
CA PHE A 801 -2.86 -0.30 -48.07
C PHE A 801 -3.94 0.66 -48.58
N LEU A 802 -3.74 1.25 -49.77
CA LEU A 802 -4.74 2.08 -50.45
C LEU A 802 -6.01 1.29 -50.76
N ASN A 803 -5.88 0.06 -51.28
CA ASN A 803 -7.02 -0.81 -51.55
C ASN A 803 -7.86 -1.05 -50.29
N VAL A 804 -7.22 -1.32 -49.13
CA VAL A 804 -7.91 -1.49 -47.85
C VAL A 804 -8.68 -0.24 -47.42
N ILE A 805 -8.09 0.97 -47.52
CA ILE A 805 -8.78 2.22 -47.14
C ILE A 805 -9.93 2.54 -48.10
N SER A 806 -9.79 2.20 -49.38
CA SER A 806 -10.79 2.44 -50.42
C SER A 806 -11.96 1.45 -50.41
N ASN A 807 -11.87 0.35 -49.66
CA ASN A 807 -12.93 -0.65 -49.58
C ASN A 807 -14.19 -0.05 -48.92
N THR A 808 -15.35 -0.21 -49.57
CA THR A 808 -16.66 0.24 -49.09
C THR A 808 -17.14 -0.44 -47.81
N GLU A 809 -16.53 -1.55 -47.40
CA GLU A 809 -16.84 -2.28 -46.16
C GLU A 809 -16.19 -1.66 -44.90
N VAL A 810 -15.38 -0.61 -45.05
CA VAL A 810 -14.62 0.03 -43.97
C VAL A 810 -15.41 1.13 -43.26
N ASN A 811 -15.57 0.99 -41.94
CA ASN A 811 -16.31 1.92 -41.09
C ASN A 811 -15.48 3.18 -40.71
N LEU A 812 -14.81 3.82 -41.67
CA LEU A 812 -14.11 5.09 -41.44
C LEU A 812 -15.03 6.29 -41.74
N SER A 813 -14.96 7.32 -40.90
CA SER A 813 -15.51 8.63 -41.28
C SER A 813 -14.75 9.20 -42.47
N MET A 814 -15.45 9.87 -43.41
CA MET A 814 -14.83 10.47 -44.59
C MET A 814 -13.75 11.50 -44.24
N TYR A 815 -13.91 12.20 -43.10
CA TYR A 815 -12.88 13.08 -42.53
C TYR A 815 -11.58 12.32 -42.21
N THR A 816 -11.69 11.12 -41.64
CA THR A 816 -10.53 10.28 -41.30
C THR A 816 -9.88 9.71 -42.57
N GLN A 817 -10.66 9.24 -43.55
CA GLN A 817 -10.13 8.82 -44.86
C GLN A 817 -9.36 9.97 -45.54
N CYS A 818 -9.97 11.15 -45.64
CA CYS A 818 -9.33 12.36 -46.16
C CYS A 818 -8.03 12.71 -45.41
N THR A 819 -8.04 12.65 -44.08
CA THR A 819 -6.84 12.90 -43.26
C THR A 819 -5.72 11.89 -43.56
N ILE A 820 -6.04 10.61 -43.77
CA ILE A 820 -5.04 9.60 -44.13
C ILE A 820 -4.53 9.83 -45.57
N TYR A 821 -5.41 10.13 -46.52
CA TYR A 821 -5.03 10.47 -47.90
C TYR A 821 -4.07 11.67 -47.97
N LEU A 822 -4.24 12.70 -47.12
CA LEU A 822 -3.29 13.81 -47.00
C LEU A 822 -1.91 13.36 -46.49
N LYS A 823 -1.82 12.37 -45.60
CA LYS A 823 -0.55 11.76 -45.17
C LYS A 823 0.08 10.92 -46.28
N ILE A 824 -0.72 10.17 -47.05
CA ILE A 824 -0.22 9.41 -48.21
C ILE A 824 0.30 10.35 -49.31
N LEU A 825 -0.40 11.45 -49.60
CA LEU A 825 0.06 12.45 -50.57
C LEU A 825 1.41 13.07 -50.13
N SER A 826 1.56 13.34 -48.83
CA SER A 826 2.84 13.77 -48.24
C SER A 826 3.93 12.71 -48.42
N MET A 827 3.62 11.42 -48.20
CA MET A 827 4.54 10.29 -48.39
C MET A 827 4.94 10.08 -49.87
N LEU A 828 4.01 10.21 -50.81
CA LEU A 828 4.30 10.13 -52.25
C LEU A 828 5.27 11.24 -52.69
N THR A 829 5.19 12.44 -52.09
CA THR A 829 6.21 13.46 -52.34
C THR A 829 7.58 13.09 -51.80
N ALA A 830 7.67 12.30 -50.72
CA ALA A 830 8.94 11.76 -50.23
C ALA A 830 9.49 10.69 -51.19
N TYR A 831 8.66 9.78 -51.69
CA TYR A 831 9.05 8.79 -52.71
C TYR A 831 9.60 9.43 -54.00
N SER A 832 9.08 10.61 -54.39
CA SER A 832 9.54 11.34 -55.59
C SER A 832 10.88 12.09 -55.45
N GLN A 833 11.51 12.05 -54.27
CA GLN A 833 12.81 12.69 -54.04
C GLN A 833 13.95 11.82 -54.56
N ASN A 834 15.03 12.47 -55.03
CA ASN A 834 16.24 11.78 -55.48
C ASN A 834 16.95 11.00 -54.35
N GLN A 835 16.69 11.35 -53.08
CA GLN A 835 17.23 10.72 -51.88
C GLN A 835 16.26 10.98 -50.72
N TYR A 836 16.03 9.99 -49.86
CA TYR A 836 15.12 10.10 -48.71
C TYR A 836 15.77 10.78 -47.49
N ILE A 837 14.94 11.20 -46.54
CA ILE A 837 15.34 11.99 -45.37
C ILE A 837 16.16 11.15 -44.36
N TYR A 838 15.96 9.83 -44.37
CA TYR A 838 16.59 8.86 -43.46
C TYR A 838 16.69 7.50 -44.16
N HIS A 839 17.74 6.74 -43.82
CA HIS A 839 18.06 5.44 -44.40
C HIS A 839 18.39 4.41 -43.31
N ILE A 840 18.26 3.13 -43.64
CA ILE A 840 18.76 2.03 -42.82
C ILE A 840 20.11 1.56 -43.36
N THR A 841 21.07 1.30 -42.47
CA THR A 841 22.43 0.88 -42.85
C THR A 841 22.41 -0.48 -43.55
N LYS A 842 22.73 -0.47 -44.86
CA LYS A 842 22.72 -1.62 -45.77
C LYS A 842 21.34 -2.24 -46.03
N VAL A 843 20.30 -1.41 -46.06
CA VAL A 843 19.05 -1.74 -46.76
C VAL A 843 18.85 -0.66 -47.80
N ASP A 844 18.89 -1.05 -49.08
CA ASP A 844 18.65 -0.15 -50.19
C ASP A 844 17.15 0.14 -50.28
N SER A 845 16.75 1.35 -49.91
CA SER A 845 15.36 1.81 -50.02
C SER A 845 15.03 2.20 -51.47
N ASN A 846 13.77 2.53 -51.74
CA ASN A 846 13.26 2.76 -53.10
C ASN A 846 13.96 3.90 -53.87
N ASP A 847 14.63 4.84 -53.20
CA ASP A 847 15.48 5.85 -53.85
C ASP A 847 16.74 5.24 -54.45
N ASN A 848 17.45 4.38 -53.72
CA ASN A 848 18.58 3.62 -54.25
C ASN A 848 18.16 2.61 -55.34
N LEU A 849 17.02 1.93 -55.15
CA LEU A 849 16.56 0.88 -56.07
C LEU A 849 16.08 1.42 -57.42
N TYR A 850 15.29 2.49 -57.43
CA TYR A 850 14.74 3.06 -58.67
C TYR A 850 15.52 4.27 -59.19
N ASN A 851 16.39 4.89 -58.38
CA ASN A 851 17.30 5.99 -58.77
C ASN A 851 16.65 7.08 -59.64
N SER A 852 15.42 7.48 -59.29
CA SER A 852 14.60 8.44 -60.05
C SER A 852 14.27 8.06 -61.51
N ASP A 853 14.09 6.76 -61.82
CA ASP A 853 13.56 6.30 -63.11
C ASP A 853 12.27 7.07 -63.49
N PRO A 854 12.16 7.64 -64.71
CA PRO A 854 10.98 8.38 -65.14
C PRO A 854 9.67 7.58 -65.01
N LYS A 855 9.68 6.26 -65.21
CA LYS A 855 8.49 5.40 -65.07
C LYS A 855 8.01 5.31 -63.62
N PHE A 856 8.94 5.18 -62.67
CA PHE A 856 8.64 5.18 -61.24
C PHE A 856 8.05 6.53 -60.81
N LEU A 857 8.58 7.63 -61.35
CA LEU A 857 8.04 8.97 -61.12
C LEU A 857 6.66 9.19 -61.79
N GLU A 858 6.42 8.64 -62.99
CA GLU A 858 5.11 8.65 -63.64
C GLU A 858 4.05 7.88 -62.82
N GLU A 859 4.38 6.70 -62.28
CA GLU A 859 3.50 5.97 -61.36
C GLU A 859 3.21 6.76 -60.07
N ILE A 860 4.22 7.37 -59.44
CA ILE A 860 4.02 8.22 -58.26
C ILE A 860 3.10 9.41 -58.58
N ASN A 861 3.28 10.05 -59.74
CA ASN A 861 2.46 11.18 -60.15
C ASN A 861 1.01 10.78 -60.44
N THR A 862 0.77 9.65 -61.11
CA THR A 862 -0.61 9.15 -61.36
C THR A 862 -1.32 8.80 -60.05
N LEU A 863 -0.66 8.09 -59.13
CA LEU A 863 -1.19 7.83 -57.78
C LEU A 863 -1.45 9.13 -57.00
N SER A 864 -0.55 10.11 -57.07
CA SER A 864 -0.72 11.41 -56.40
C SER A 864 -1.92 12.18 -56.93
N CYS A 865 -2.15 12.16 -58.25
CA CYS A 865 -3.34 12.77 -58.86
C CYS A 865 -4.62 12.05 -58.44
N THR A 866 -4.64 10.70 -58.45
CA THR A 866 -5.81 9.91 -58.01
C THR A 866 -6.21 10.22 -56.56
N ILE A 867 -5.22 10.33 -55.65
CA ILE A 867 -5.46 10.65 -54.24
C ILE A 867 -5.88 12.12 -54.08
N LEU A 868 -5.27 13.04 -54.83
CA LEU A 868 -5.66 14.45 -54.83
C LEU A 868 -7.11 14.64 -55.30
N ASP A 869 -7.53 13.96 -56.37
CA ASP A 869 -8.89 14.04 -56.88
C ASP A 869 -9.92 13.43 -55.91
N GLN A 870 -9.55 12.39 -55.13
CA GLN A 870 -10.40 11.87 -54.04
C GLN A 870 -10.54 12.88 -52.89
N VAL A 871 -9.44 13.51 -52.46
CA VAL A 871 -9.46 14.56 -51.42
C VAL A 871 -10.28 15.77 -51.89
N LEU A 872 -10.08 16.22 -53.13
CA LEU A 872 -10.86 17.31 -53.74
C LEU A 872 -12.32 16.92 -53.92
N GLY A 873 -12.62 15.64 -54.18
CA GLY A 873 -13.98 15.10 -54.20
C GLY A 873 -14.69 15.25 -52.84
N TYR A 874 -14.03 14.90 -51.74
CA TYR A 874 -14.56 15.12 -50.39
C TYR A 874 -14.77 16.61 -50.09
N LEU A 875 -13.78 17.46 -50.39
CA LEU A 875 -13.86 18.92 -50.16
C LEU A 875 -14.85 19.64 -51.08
N SER A 876 -15.21 19.04 -52.23
CA SER A 876 -16.21 19.56 -53.18
C SER A 876 -17.61 19.01 -52.95
N SER A 877 -17.79 18.08 -52.01
CA SER A 877 -19.08 17.41 -51.75
C SER A 877 -20.16 18.46 -51.38
N PRO A 878 -21.38 18.39 -51.94
CA PRO A 878 -22.17 19.60 -52.09
C PRO A 878 -23.04 19.91 -50.87
N ARG A 879 -22.76 21.00 -50.16
CA ARG A 879 -23.72 21.97 -49.55
C ARG A 879 -24.84 21.45 -48.60
N LEU A 880 -24.98 20.16 -48.32
CA LEU A 880 -26.23 19.57 -47.82
C LEU A 880 -26.12 18.61 -46.63
N SER A 881 -24.94 18.36 -46.06
CA SER A 881 -24.90 17.78 -44.71
C SER A 881 -25.35 18.84 -43.68
N PRO A 882 -26.44 18.60 -42.91
CA PRO A 882 -26.98 19.56 -41.96
C PRO A 882 -26.14 19.64 -40.66
N ASP A 883 -25.19 18.73 -40.48
CA ASP A 883 -24.35 18.64 -39.30
C ASP A 883 -23.18 19.63 -39.35
N LYS A 884 -23.18 20.56 -38.39
CA LYS A 884 -22.11 21.55 -38.19
C LYS A 884 -20.75 20.91 -37.95
N GLN A 885 -20.71 19.70 -37.38
CA GLN A 885 -19.46 18.99 -37.13
C GLN A 885 -18.79 18.53 -38.42
N GLU A 886 -19.54 18.12 -39.45
CA GLU A 886 -18.94 17.77 -40.74
C GLU A 886 -18.44 19.01 -41.49
N GLN A 887 -19.20 20.12 -41.47
CA GLN A 887 -18.78 21.38 -42.08
C GLN A 887 -17.48 21.93 -41.45
N LYS A 888 -17.31 21.75 -40.12
CA LYS A 888 -16.07 22.02 -39.39
C LYS A 888 -14.94 21.07 -39.82
N ASN A 889 -15.21 19.78 -39.91
CA ASN A 889 -14.25 18.77 -40.35
C ASN A 889 -13.74 19.03 -41.79
N GLN A 890 -14.62 19.44 -42.71
CA GLN A 890 -14.26 19.84 -44.08
C GLN A 890 -13.32 21.06 -44.10
N SER A 891 -13.64 22.11 -43.32
CA SER A 891 -12.74 23.28 -43.18
C SER A 891 -11.36 22.88 -42.65
N ILE A 892 -11.28 21.98 -41.66
CA ILE A 892 -10.01 21.48 -41.11
C ILE A 892 -9.24 20.69 -42.17
N CYS A 893 -9.89 19.80 -42.93
CA CYS A 893 -9.25 19.08 -44.03
C CYS A 893 -8.76 20.00 -45.16
N ALA A 894 -9.48 21.09 -45.46
CA ALA A 894 -9.04 22.09 -46.43
C ALA A 894 -7.79 22.86 -45.93
N THR A 895 -7.75 23.28 -44.67
CA THR A 895 -6.54 23.87 -44.06
C THR A 895 -5.37 22.88 -44.10
N ASN A 896 -5.60 21.61 -43.73
CA ASN A 896 -4.56 20.57 -43.79
C ASN A 896 -4.05 20.32 -45.22
N LEU A 897 -4.93 20.33 -46.24
CA LEU A 897 -4.53 20.24 -47.65
C LEU A 897 -3.70 21.46 -48.08
N PHE A 898 -4.10 22.66 -47.67
CA PHE A 898 -3.37 23.90 -47.97
C PHE A 898 -1.95 23.88 -47.37
N GLU A 899 -1.80 23.41 -46.12
CA GLU A 899 -0.50 23.19 -45.50
C GLU A 899 0.35 22.16 -46.26
N VAL A 900 -0.24 21.03 -46.66
CA VAL A 900 0.43 19.99 -47.48
C VAL A 900 0.85 20.55 -48.84
N ILE A 901 0.04 21.38 -49.49
CA ILE A 901 0.40 22.06 -50.75
C ILE A 901 1.60 23.00 -50.54
N ILE A 902 1.59 23.87 -49.53
CA ILE A 902 2.68 24.81 -49.22
C ILE A 902 4.00 24.09 -48.90
N ALA A 903 3.90 22.99 -48.16
CA ALA A 903 5.06 22.21 -47.75
C ALA A 903 5.62 21.36 -48.89
N HIS A 904 4.77 20.61 -49.61
CA HIS A 904 5.18 19.50 -50.47
C HIS A 904 4.99 19.70 -51.98
N SER A 905 4.27 20.73 -52.45
CA SER A 905 4.09 20.99 -53.89
C SER A 905 5.07 22.03 -54.44
N ASP A 906 5.40 21.94 -55.73
CA ASP A 906 6.21 22.96 -56.41
C ASP A 906 5.33 24.15 -56.82
N LEU A 907 5.38 25.21 -56.01
CA LEU A 907 4.66 26.47 -56.25
C LEU A 907 5.20 27.27 -57.44
N LYS A 908 6.19 26.77 -58.18
CA LYS A 908 6.58 27.32 -59.49
C LYS A 908 5.54 27.07 -60.57
N ASP A 909 4.64 26.11 -60.39
CA ASP A 909 3.52 25.90 -61.28
C ASP A 909 2.31 26.77 -60.90
N ASP A 910 1.91 27.65 -61.82
CA ASP A 910 0.62 28.35 -61.82
C ASP A 910 -0.56 27.47 -61.42
N LYS A 911 -0.59 26.19 -61.85
CA LYS A 911 -1.65 25.23 -61.49
C LYS A 911 -1.65 24.90 -60.00
N MET A 912 -0.48 24.75 -59.37
CA MET A 912 -0.38 24.52 -57.92
C MET A 912 -0.70 25.80 -57.12
N GLN A 913 -0.30 26.98 -57.59
CA GLN A 913 -0.71 28.25 -56.97
C GLN A 913 -2.23 28.47 -57.02
N ARG A 914 -2.87 28.21 -58.17
CA ARG A 914 -4.33 28.31 -58.32
C ARG A 914 -5.05 27.29 -57.43
N LEU A 915 -4.54 26.06 -57.34
CA LEU A 915 -5.06 25.04 -56.44
C LEU A 915 -4.97 25.48 -54.97
N ALA A 916 -3.83 26.04 -54.53
CA ALA A 916 -3.65 26.57 -53.18
C ALA A 916 -4.68 27.67 -52.85
N ALA A 917 -4.92 28.61 -53.78
CA ALA A 917 -5.91 29.67 -53.60
C ALA A 917 -7.35 29.11 -53.47
N VAL A 918 -7.75 28.17 -54.34
CA VAL A 918 -9.07 27.52 -54.27
C VAL A 918 -9.26 26.74 -52.96
N VAL A 919 -8.24 26.02 -52.49
CA VAL A 919 -8.31 25.27 -51.22
C VAL A 919 -8.38 26.23 -50.02
N TRP A 920 -7.71 27.37 -50.05
CA TRP A 920 -7.83 28.41 -49.02
C TRP A 920 -9.22 29.04 -48.96
N GLU A 921 -9.83 29.32 -50.12
CA GLU A 921 -11.23 29.76 -50.17
C GLU A 921 -12.16 28.70 -49.58
N LEU A 922 -11.98 27.42 -49.92
CA LEU A 922 -12.75 26.30 -49.36
C LEU A 922 -12.56 26.16 -47.84
N ALA A 923 -11.36 26.39 -47.30
CA ALA A 923 -11.10 26.36 -45.87
C ALA A 923 -11.88 27.45 -45.12
N ASN A 924 -11.85 28.69 -45.62
CA ASN A 924 -12.57 29.82 -45.04
C ASN A 924 -14.11 29.72 -45.21
N ARG A 925 -14.58 29.07 -46.28
CA ARG A 925 -15.99 29.05 -46.72
C ARG A 925 -17.03 28.67 -45.67
N ASN A 926 -16.69 27.82 -44.69
CA ASN A 926 -17.61 27.40 -43.63
C ASN A 926 -17.40 28.17 -42.29
N GLY A 927 -16.45 29.12 -42.21
CA GLY A 927 -16.25 29.99 -41.05
C GLY A 927 -15.69 29.35 -39.77
N PHE A 928 -15.39 28.05 -39.78
CA PHE A 928 -14.98 27.29 -38.59
C PHE A 928 -13.47 27.32 -38.27
N VAL A 929 -12.63 27.93 -39.12
CA VAL A 929 -11.16 27.98 -38.95
C VAL A 929 -10.76 29.15 -38.04
N GLU A 930 -9.75 28.97 -37.20
CA GLU A 930 -9.22 30.06 -36.36
C GLU A 930 -8.54 31.15 -37.18
N THR A 931 -9.11 32.36 -37.16
CA THR A 931 -8.55 33.55 -37.85
C THR A 931 -7.11 33.86 -37.40
N LYS A 932 -6.77 33.59 -36.12
CA LYS A 932 -5.40 33.74 -35.59
C LYS A 932 -4.40 32.76 -36.24
N GLY A 933 -4.83 31.55 -36.59
CA GLY A 933 -4.01 30.58 -37.33
C GLY A 933 -3.78 31.03 -38.76
N MET A 934 -4.84 31.41 -39.47
CA MET A 934 -4.76 31.86 -40.86
C MET A 934 -3.87 33.11 -41.03
N VAL A 935 -3.93 34.07 -40.10
CA VAL A 935 -3.03 35.25 -40.11
C VAL A 935 -1.56 34.84 -39.93
N ARG A 936 -1.25 33.94 -38.99
CA ARG A 936 0.13 33.44 -38.81
C ARG A 936 0.66 32.75 -40.07
N ILE A 937 -0.16 31.91 -40.71
CA ILE A 937 0.21 31.22 -41.96
C ILE A 937 0.51 32.24 -43.08
N LEU A 938 -0.28 33.31 -43.20
CA LEU A 938 -0.02 34.37 -44.18
C LEU A 938 1.25 35.18 -43.88
N ASP A 939 1.53 35.47 -42.62
CA ASP A 939 2.75 36.18 -42.25
C ASP A 939 4.00 35.29 -42.43
N ASP A 940 3.92 34.00 -42.13
CA ASP A 940 4.97 33.02 -42.46
C ASP A 940 5.19 32.86 -43.97
N LEU A 941 4.14 32.98 -44.80
CA LEU A 941 4.26 32.98 -46.26
C LEU A 941 4.95 34.25 -46.77
N LYS A 942 4.61 35.44 -46.24
CA LYS A 942 5.31 36.69 -46.55
C LYS A 942 6.78 36.62 -46.16
N ASN A 943 7.08 36.10 -44.96
CA ASN A 943 8.44 35.95 -44.42
C ASN A 943 9.31 34.99 -45.25
N LYS A 944 8.72 34.00 -45.93
CA LYS A 944 9.44 33.07 -46.84
C LYS A 944 9.81 33.70 -48.19
N GLY A 945 9.13 34.77 -48.60
CA GLY A 945 9.46 35.54 -49.81
C GLY A 945 9.21 34.82 -51.15
N GLY A 946 9.60 35.47 -52.25
CA GLY A 946 9.55 34.90 -53.59
C GLY A 946 8.16 34.47 -54.05
N GLU A 947 8.03 33.22 -54.52
CA GLU A 947 6.77 32.60 -54.94
C GLU A 947 5.73 32.56 -53.80
N TYR A 948 6.17 32.34 -52.55
CA TYR A 948 5.29 32.32 -51.37
C TYR A 948 4.69 33.71 -51.08
N LEU A 949 5.40 34.79 -51.39
CA LEU A 949 4.88 36.16 -51.27
C LEU A 949 3.86 36.49 -52.37
N ARG A 950 4.04 35.98 -53.59
CA ARG A 950 3.03 36.10 -54.66
C ARG A 950 1.73 35.41 -54.27
N LEU A 951 1.83 34.19 -53.74
CA LEU A 951 0.68 33.46 -53.22
C LEU A 951 0.05 34.19 -52.02
N ALA A 952 0.83 34.66 -51.04
CA ALA A 952 0.32 35.38 -49.88
C ALA A 952 -0.54 36.61 -50.25
N ASN A 953 -0.17 37.32 -51.32
CA ASN A 953 -0.89 38.50 -51.80
C ASN A 953 -2.18 38.17 -52.56
N SER A 954 -2.41 36.91 -52.97
CA SER A 954 -3.63 36.48 -53.68
C SER A 954 -4.67 35.80 -52.78
N LEU A 955 -4.39 35.63 -51.48
CA LEU A 955 -5.22 34.86 -50.55
C LEU A 955 -6.15 35.79 -49.73
N PRO A 956 -7.48 35.74 -49.91
CA PRO A 956 -8.40 36.58 -49.14
C PRO A 956 -8.51 36.12 -47.68
N LEU A 957 -8.49 37.07 -46.75
CA LEU A 957 -8.94 36.86 -45.37
C LEU A 957 -10.40 37.28 -45.26
N GLN A 958 -11.27 36.37 -44.80
CA GLN A 958 -12.60 36.77 -44.36
C GLN A 958 -12.52 37.47 -42.99
N SER A 959 -12.82 38.76 -42.97
CA SER A 959 -13.25 39.43 -41.73
C SER A 959 -14.58 38.83 -41.27
N ARG A 960 -14.70 38.49 -39.99
CA ARG A 960 -16.02 38.20 -39.41
C ARG A 960 -16.92 39.42 -39.53
N ALA A 961 -18.12 39.20 -40.06
CA ALA A 961 -19.32 39.94 -39.66
C ALA A 961 -19.93 39.22 -38.43
#